data_AF-A0A8S3YLT7-F1
#
_entry.id   AF-A0A8S3YLT7-F1
#
_cell.length_a   1.000
_cell.length_b   1.000
_cell.length_c   1.000
_cell.angle_alpha   90.00
_cell.angle_beta   90.00
_cell.angle_gamma   90.00
#
_symmetry.space_group_name_H-M   'P 1'
#
loop_
_entity.id
_entity.type
_entity.pdbx_description
1 polymer ?
#
loop_
_entity_poly.entity_id
_entity_poly.type
_entity_poly.pdbx_seq_one_letter_code
_entity_poly.pdbx_strand_id
1 'polypeptide(L)'
;FLGVHLVNGTNEVNHIKDAVEVIGQAFTRLLAKESISNPPTECKDTDSWYHGDKVYEALIETKLNGETGQVSFSQEGDRLNPMYEIININSNQRAMSVGLFGDKDKVLGLRMMVTNLTWPGNVFVKPKGEKISRDLRIVTLKEKPFVEITRLPKDGQCRPIHPAVHAFPCKNGTQDYCCMGYCMDMLAKIAEKVQFNFTIHLSKDGMFGTFEKHNGSEKKYWNGMMGELMSKEVDLIVAPLTINPERAKDIDFTKPFKYQGLNILVKKNQKDSSLGSFLQPFQDTLWILVGLSVHVVALVLYLLDRFSPFGRFKLAKSDDAEEDALNLSSAMWFSWGVLLNSGIGEGTPRSFSARVLGMVWAGFAMIIVASYTANLAAFLVLDRPEAHISGIDDPRLRNPNEKFKYATVKGSAVEMYFKNQVELSTMYRNMEKQKQYLTAEAAIEDIRKGELQAFIWDSPRLEYEAAHDCDLTTAGDLFGRSGLGIGLQKNSPWTHEVSMAVLDMHESGFMEQLDNRWIRVDSRSSCPESNSAPATLGLTNMAGVFMMVAGGIVAGVLLIFIEIAYKRHRGLKEKELELARNAADRWRGNIEKRRTLRQTLQKQREELKKPNSVSKQPSPSSMHATTPTTNANSLMVNLESNNTKPISPFYRRPSLLEATTNSDCLPPPLPMGYQPPGYVPARSGRTVTWHNPSHNPDHLV
;
A
#
# COMPACT_ATOMS: atom_id res chain seq x y z
N PHE A 1 -26.34 67.16 4.74
CA PHE A 1 -25.02 66.88 5.36
C PHE A 1 -25.08 67.31 6.81
N LEU A 2 -24.62 66.48 7.74
CA LEU A 2 -24.55 66.82 9.15
C LEU A 2 -23.20 67.51 9.44
N GLY A 3 -23.26 68.68 10.02
CA GLY A 3 -22.11 69.42 10.52
C GLY A 3 -22.30 69.75 12.00
N VAL A 4 -21.22 70.17 12.64
CA VAL A 4 -21.22 70.60 14.03
C VAL A 4 -20.74 72.06 14.04
N HIS A 5 -21.49 72.93 14.70
CA HIS A 5 -21.22 74.35 14.83
C HIS A 5 -21.07 74.69 16.31
N LEU A 6 -19.96 75.32 16.71
CA LEU A 6 -19.74 75.71 18.10
C LEU A 6 -20.66 76.88 18.47
N VAL A 7 -21.48 76.70 19.49
CA VAL A 7 -22.37 77.77 19.98
C VAL A 7 -21.51 78.89 20.55
N ASN A 8 -21.77 80.13 20.13
CA ASN A 8 -21.00 81.33 20.48
C ASN A 8 -19.52 81.33 20.05
N GLY A 9 -19.06 80.37 19.24
CA GLY A 9 -17.64 80.27 18.87
C GLY A 9 -17.06 81.50 18.16
N THR A 10 -17.89 82.28 17.46
CA THR A 10 -17.48 83.54 16.80
C THR A 10 -17.81 84.79 17.62
N ASN A 11 -18.40 84.64 18.81
CA ASN A 11 -18.80 85.76 19.66
C ASN A 11 -17.67 86.15 20.61
N GLU A 12 -16.71 86.91 20.07
CA GLU A 12 -15.54 87.38 20.81
C GLU A 12 -15.91 88.15 22.07
N VAL A 13 -16.97 88.96 22.03
CA VAL A 13 -17.41 89.80 23.17
C VAL A 13 -17.77 88.95 24.38
N ASN A 14 -18.51 87.87 24.18
CA ASN A 14 -18.90 86.97 25.27
C ASN A 14 -17.70 86.16 25.78
N HIS A 15 -16.82 85.72 24.88
CA HIS A 15 -15.59 85.03 25.27
C HIS A 15 -14.64 85.92 26.09
N ILE A 16 -14.52 87.21 25.73
CA ILE A 16 -13.71 88.18 26.49
C ILE A 16 -14.28 88.39 27.89
N LYS A 17 -15.60 88.55 28.04
CA LYS A 17 -16.25 88.69 29.34
C LYS A 17 -15.98 87.49 30.24
N ASP A 18 -16.20 86.29 29.72
CA ASP A 18 -15.97 85.05 30.46
C ASP A 18 -14.49 84.89 30.83
N ALA A 19 -13.55 85.24 29.93
CA ALA A 19 -12.12 85.19 30.20
C ALA A 19 -11.69 86.15 31.32
N VAL A 20 -12.22 87.38 31.35
CA VAL A 20 -11.96 88.34 32.44
C VAL A 20 -12.52 87.83 33.76
N GLU A 21 -13.68 87.17 33.75
CA GLU A 21 -14.28 86.59 34.95
C GLU A 21 -13.48 85.38 35.47
N VAL A 22 -12.99 84.51 34.58
CA VAL A 22 -12.03 83.42 34.91
C VAL A 22 -10.82 84.00 35.65
N ILE A 23 -10.17 84.99 35.04
CA ILE A 23 -8.95 85.61 35.59
C ILE A 23 -9.28 86.25 36.94
N GLY A 24 -10.35 87.05 37.01
CA GLY A 24 -10.78 87.70 38.25
C GLY A 24 -11.03 86.70 39.38
N GLN A 25 -11.72 85.60 39.11
CA GLN A 25 -12.03 84.59 40.12
C GLN A 25 -10.80 83.77 40.51
N ALA A 26 -9.93 83.42 39.56
CA ALA A 26 -8.67 82.73 39.83
C ALA A 26 -7.77 83.55 40.75
N PHE A 27 -7.53 84.82 40.43
CA PHE A 27 -6.68 85.70 41.23
C PHE A 27 -7.29 86.01 42.59
N THR A 28 -8.61 86.19 42.69
CA THR A 28 -9.29 86.38 43.98
C THR A 28 -9.10 85.17 44.90
N ARG A 29 -9.19 83.95 44.36
CA ARG A 29 -8.96 82.71 45.12
C ARG A 29 -7.49 82.50 45.48
N LEU A 30 -6.58 82.85 44.56
CA LEU A 30 -5.14 82.65 44.74
C LEU A 30 -4.57 83.64 45.78
N LEU A 31 -4.93 84.92 45.69
CA LEU A 31 -4.50 85.98 46.63
C LEU A 31 -5.10 85.80 48.03
N ALA A 32 -6.22 85.07 48.16
CA ALA A 32 -6.78 84.70 49.45
C ALA A 32 -5.98 83.58 50.16
N LYS A 33 -5.18 82.80 49.42
CA LYS A 33 -4.41 81.66 49.94
C LYS A 33 -2.93 81.98 50.17
N GLU A 34 -2.29 82.67 49.23
CA GLU A 34 -0.85 82.93 49.25
C GLU A 34 -0.50 84.34 48.72
N SER A 35 0.63 84.89 49.16
CA SER A 35 1.23 86.09 48.56
C SER A 35 2.12 85.71 47.37
N ILE A 36 1.82 86.24 46.18
CA ILE A 36 2.51 85.93 44.92
C ILE A 36 3.57 87.00 44.63
N SER A 37 4.76 86.61 44.15
CA SER A 37 5.76 87.58 43.67
C SER A 37 5.39 88.18 42.32
N ASN A 38 5.88 89.38 41.99
CA ASN A 38 5.64 89.99 40.69
C ASN A 38 6.36 89.20 39.57
N PRO A 39 5.74 89.05 38.38
CA PRO A 39 6.41 88.45 37.22
C PRO A 39 7.56 89.34 36.72
N PRO A 40 8.57 88.76 36.04
CA PRO A 40 9.69 89.51 35.48
C PRO A 40 9.22 90.51 34.41
N THR A 41 9.80 91.71 34.39
CA THR A 41 9.41 92.82 33.50
C THR A 41 10.23 92.91 32.21
N GLU A 42 11.41 92.27 32.16
CA GLU A 42 12.27 92.22 30.98
C GLU A 42 12.48 90.78 30.49
N CYS A 43 12.51 90.56 29.18
CA CYS A 43 12.74 89.22 28.59
C CYS A 43 14.21 88.74 28.65
N LYS A 44 15.06 89.38 29.47
CA LYS A 44 16.48 89.02 29.61
C LYS A 44 16.72 87.93 30.66
N ASP A 45 15.77 87.75 31.57
CA ASP A 45 15.84 86.70 32.59
C ASP A 45 15.42 85.37 31.97
N THR A 46 16.35 84.41 31.92
CA THR A 46 16.12 83.03 31.45
C THR A 46 15.39 82.15 32.47
N ASP A 47 15.20 82.63 33.70
CA ASP A 47 14.60 81.85 34.77
C ASP A 47 13.07 81.93 34.71
N SER A 48 12.42 80.76 34.68
CA SER A 48 10.96 80.65 34.71
C SER A 48 10.41 81.21 36.02
N TRP A 49 9.32 81.99 35.95
CA TRP A 49 8.68 82.55 37.14
C TRP A 49 8.15 81.44 38.06
N TYR A 50 8.72 81.34 39.27
CA TYR A 50 8.44 80.28 40.24
C TYR A 50 6.95 80.11 40.59
N HIS A 51 6.17 81.20 40.63
CA HIS A 51 4.73 81.14 40.90
C HIS A 51 3.85 80.96 39.65
N GLY A 52 4.45 80.91 38.45
CA GLY A 52 3.72 80.77 37.20
C GLY A 52 2.90 79.48 37.13
N ASP A 53 3.48 78.36 37.55
CA ASP A 53 2.79 77.06 37.56
C ASP A 53 1.58 77.08 38.49
N LYS A 54 1.71 77.69 39.68
CA LYS A 54 0.58 77.84 40.63
C LYS A 54 -0.53 78.74 40.08
N VAL A 55 -0.18 79.80 39.34
CA VAL A 55 -1.16 80.67 38.69
C VAL A 55 -1.90 79.91 37.59
N TYR A 56 -1.18 79.11 36.82
CA TYR A 56 -1.75 78.27 35.79
C TYR A 56 -2.70 77.21 36.38
N GLU A 57 -2.29 76.50 37.43
CA GLU A 57 -3.15 75.56 38.16
C GLU A 57 -4.43 76.26 38.69
N ALA A 58 -4.28 77.44 39.30
CA ALA A 58 -5.42 78.20 39.80
C ALA A 58 -6.39 78.65 38.70
N LEU A 59 -5.88 78.96 37.50
CA LEU A 59 -6.71 79.29 36.34
C LEU A 59 -7.48 78.06 35.85
N ILE A 60 -6.84 76.90 35.74
CA ILE A 60 -7.47 75.66 35.27
C ILE A 60 -8.52 75.13 36.25
N GLU A 61 -8.28 75.29 37.57
CA GLU A 61 -9.25 74.90 38.61
C GLU A 61 -10.51 75.77 38.65
N THR A 62 -10.53 76.91 37.94
CA THR A 62 -11.72 77.75 37.89
C THR A 62 -12.86 77.06 37.17
N LYS A 63 -14.05 77.19 37.76
CA LYS A 63 -15.32 76.74 37.20
C LYS A 63 -16.31 77.88 37.33
N LEU A 64 -16.81 78.37 36.21
CA LEU A 64 -17.82 79.42 36.17
C LEU A 64 -18.95 79.06 35.22
N ASN A 65 -20.08 79.74 35.39
CA ASN A 65 -21.19 79.74 34.43
C ASN A 65 -21.26 81.14 33.83
N GLY A 66 -20.60 81.32 32.69
CA GLY A 66 -20.52 82.61 31.99
C GLY A 66 -21.56 82.74 30.88
N GLU A 67 -21.40 83.78 30.06
CA GLU A 67 -22.26 84.09 28.92
C GLU A 67 -22.15 83.06 27.79
N THR A 68 -21.01 82.36 27.69
CA THR A 68 -20.82 81.25 26.74
C THR A 68 -21.19 79.88 27.32
N GLY A 69 -21.81 79.84 28.50
CA GLY A 69 -22.18 78.62 29.21
C GLY A 69 -21.19 78.24 30.30
N GLN A 70 -21.18 76.97 30.70
CA GLN A 70 -20.22 76.50 31.70
C GLN A 70 -18.80 76.56 31.12
N VAL A 71 -17.88 77.12 31.89
CA VAL A 71 -16.44 77.18 31.57
C VAL A 71 -15.71 76.36 32.62
N SER A 72 -14.93 75.40 32.15
CA SER A 72 -14.02 74.57 32.93
C SER A 72 -12.92 74.08 32.02
N PHE A 73 -11.78 73.67 32.56
CA PHE A 73 -10.58 73.37 31.77
C PHE A 73 -10.07 71.93 31.99
N SER A 74 -9.42 71.37 30.97
CA SER A 74 -8.63 70.13 31.06
C SER A 74 -7.29 70.42 31.73
N GLN A 75 -6.50 69.37 32.00
CA GLN A 75 -5.16 69.55 32.57
C GLN A 75 -4.21 70.32 31.63
N GLU A 76 -4.47 70.26 30.33
CA GLU A 76 -3.75 70.97 29.27
C GLU A 76 -4.26 72.41 29.05
N GLY A 77 -5.30 72.84 29.76
CA GLY A 77 -5.88 74.18 29.64
C GLY A 77 -6.98 74.32 28.56
N ASP A 78 -7.40 73.21 27.94
CA ASP A 78 -8.47 73.22 26.95
C ASP A 78 -9.85 73.29 27.61
N ARG A 79 -10.79 74.02 27.01
CA ARG A 79 -12.14 74.17 27.56
C ARG A 79 -12.93 72.86 27.47
N LEU A 80 -13.43 72.38 28.61
CA LEU A 80 -14.32 71.23 28.73
C LEU A 80 -15.79 71.62 28.57
N ASN A 81 -16.58 70.67 28.07
CA ASN A 81 -18.03 70.77 27.85
C ASN A 81 -18.52 71.96 26.98
N PRO A 82 -17.85 72.32 25.87
CA PRO A 82 -18.40 73.32 24.95
C PRO A 82 -19.74 72.86 24.36
N MET A 83 -20.65 73.82 24.18
CA MET A 83 -21.94 73.56 23.54
C MET A 83 -21.80 73.59 22.03
N TYR A 84 -22.29 72.54 21.37
CA TYR A 84 -22.34 72.44 19.93
C TYR A 84 -23.78 72.36 19.42
N GLU A 85 -24.03 73.06 18.33
CA GLU A 85 -25.23 72.96 17.53
C GLU A 85 -24.97 72.02 16.36
N ILE A 86 -25.87 71.05 16.17
CA ILE A 86 -25.80 70.12 15.05
C ILE A 86 -26.64 70.69 13.93
N ILE A 87 -25.99 70.93 12.80
CA ILE A 87 -26.61 71.49 11.61
C ILE A 87 -26.80 70.40 10.55
N ASN A 88 -27.96 70.37 9.92
CA ASN A 88 -28.21 69.56 8.74
C ASN A 88 -28.45 70.44 7.52
N ILE A 89 -27.67 70.20 6.48
CA ILE A 89 -27.81 70.85 5.18
C ILE A 89 -28.81 70.06 4.34
N ASN A 90 -29.94 70.71 4.01
CA ASN A 90 -31.00 70.17 3.14
C ASN A 90 -30.58 70.28 1.65
N SER A 91 -31.32 69.64 0.73
CA SER A 91 -31.11 69.67 -0.72
C SER A 91 -31.04 71.09 -1.31
N ASN A 92 -31.70 72.06 -0.66
CA ASN A 92 -31.67 73.47 -1.07
C ASN A 92 -30.46 74.24 -0.50
N GLN A 93 -29.41 73.54 -0.04
CA GLN A 93 -28.20 74.10 0.60
C GLN A 93 -28.45 74.98 1.84
N ARG A 94 -29.64 74.90 2.44
CA ARG A 94 -29.95 75.60 3.68
C ARG A 94 -29.50 74.76 4.87
N ALA A 95 -28.67 75.34 5.72
CA ALA A 95 -28.33 74.78 7.02
C ALA A 95 -29.51 74.98 7.97
N MET A 96 -29.99 73.87 8.56
CA MET A 96 -31.02 73.88 9.59
C MET A 96 -30.44 73.28 10.86
N SER A 97 -30.67 73.91 12.00
CA SER A 97 -30.35 73.33 13.30
C SER A 97 -31.25 72.12 13.55
N VAL A 98 -30.64 70.96 13.81
CA VAL A 98 -31.34 69.69 14.04
C VAL A 98 -31.08 69.13 15.43
N GLY A 99 -30.17 69.71 16.20
CA GLY A 99 -29.91 69.28 17.56
C GLY A 99 -28.88 70.12 18.28
N LEU A 100 -28.77 69.87 19.58
CA LEU A 100 -27.77 70.44 20.48
C LEU A 100 -27.02 69.31 21.18
N PHE A 101 -25.73 69.49 21.34
CA PHE A 101 -24.83 68.56 22.03
C PHE A 101 -24.00 69.37 23.02
N GLY A 102 -24.14 69.08 24.31
CA GLY A 102 -23.43 69.80 25.36
C GLY A 102 -24.14 69.67 26.71
N ASP A 103 -23.59 70.31 27.73
CA ASP A 103 -24.18 70.31 29.06
C ASP A 103 -25.12 71.51 29.24
N LYS A 104 -26.43 71.24 29.20
CA LYS A 104 -27.47 72.19 29.58
C LYS A 104 -28.48 71.45 30.44
N ASP A 105 -28.77 71.98 31.62
CA ASP A 105 -29.77 71.44 32.56
C ASP A 105 -29.50 70.01 33.07
N LYS A 106 -28.23 69.67 33.39
CA LYS A 106 -27.81 68.38 34.00
C LYS A 106 -28.07 67.14 33.15
N VAL A 107 -28.41 67.29 31.87
CA VAL A 107 -28.47 66.18 30.91
C VAL A 107 -27.28 66.31 29.98
N LEU A 108 -26.20 65.61 30.32
CA LEU A 108 -25.07 65.43 29.42
C LEU A 108 -25.54 64.57 28.25
N GLY A 109 -25.74 65.16 27.07
CA GLY A 109 -26.27 64.38 25.97
C GLY A 109 -26.59 65.12 24.68
N LEU A 110 -26.80 64.29 23.65
CA LEU A 110 -27.26 64.69 22.35
C LEU A 110 -28.78 64.84 22.35
N ARG A 111 -29.30 66.06 22.18
CA ARG A 111 -30.72 66.30 21.91
C ARG A 111 -30.91 66.57 20.43
N MET A 112 -31.47 65.62 19.69
CA MET A 112 -31.68 65.73 18.25
C MET A 112 -33.17 65.62 17.90
N MET A 113 -33.65 66.49 17.02
CA MET A 113 -34.95 66.35 16.37
C MET A 113 -34.81 65.36 15.21
N VAL A 114 -35.21 64.11 15.44
CA VAL A 114 -34.99 63.00 14.50
C VAL A 114 -35.96 63.03 13.31
N THR A 115 -37.06 63.78 13.40
CA THR A 115 -38.20 63.66 12.48
C THR A 115 -37.96 64.24 11.09
N ASN A 116 -36.98 65.13 10.87
CA ASN A 116 -36.72 65.80 9.59
C ASN A 116 -35.23 65.82 9.19
N LEU A 117 -34.52 64.70 9.39
CA LEU A 117 -33.13 64.56 8.96
C LEU A 117 -33.04 64.08 7.51
N THR A 118 -32.49 64.91 6.62
CA THR A 118 -32.09 64.52 5.27
C THR A 118 -30.69 63.91 5.24
N TRP A 119 -30.58 62.66 4.80
CA TRP A 119 -29.34 61.93 4.57
C TRP A 119 -28.84 62.10 3.13
N PRO A 120 -27.56 61.79 2.83
CA PRO A 120 -27.05 61.78 1.46
C PRO A 120 -27.95 60.97 0.51
N GLY A 121 -28.26 61.52 -0.66
CA GLY A 121 -29.25 60.95 -1.58
C GLY A 121 -30.69 61.44 -1.39
N ASN A 122 -30.90 62.48 -0.58
CA ASN A 122 -32.21 63.10 -0.29
C ASN A 122 -33.20 62.10 0.33
N VAL A 123 -32.69 61.25 1.23
CA VAL A 123 -33.46 60.20 1.92
C VAL A 123 -33.71 60.64 3.36
N PHE A 124 -34.94 60.43 3.87
CA PHE A 124 -35.31 60.79 5.24
C PHE A 124 -35.07 59.65 6.24
N VAL A 125 -34.90 58.42 5.74
CA VAL A 125 -34.59 57.24 6.54
C VAL A 125 -33.08 57.12 6.72
N LYS A 126 -32.63 56.92 7.96
CA LYS A 126 -31.21 56.69 8.28
C LYS A 126 -30.71 55.42 7.56
N PRO A 127 -29.68 55.52 6.69
CA PRO A 127 -29.09 54.33 6.10
C PRO A 127 -28.39 53.51 7.19
N LYS A 128 -28.39 52.18 7.04
CA LYS A 128 -27.75 51.27 8.00
C LYS A 128 -26.21 51.43 8.08
N GLY A 129 -25.59 52.19 7.18
CA GLY A 129 -24.15 52.52 7.20
C GLY A 129 -23.24 51.41 6.68
N GLU A 130 -23.72 50.17 6.63
CA GLU A 130 -22.98 49.00 6.15
C GLU A 130 -23.80 48.24 5.11
N LYS A 131 -23.19 47.95 3.95
CA LYS A 131 -23.76 47.07 2.93
C LYS A 131 -22.79 45.92 2.71
N ILE A 132 -23.16 44.73 3.16
CA ILE A 132 -22.39 43.51 2.94
C ILE A 132 -22.52 43.14 1.46
N SER A 133 -21.38 43.04 0.77
CA SER A 133 -21.33 42.61 -0.64
C SER A 133 -21.70 41.13 -0.73
N ARG A 134 -22.55 40.78 -1.70
CA ARG A 134 -22.87 39.38 -2.05
C ARG A 134 -22.00 38.82 -3.17
N ASP A 135 -21.08 39.61 -3.71
CA ASP A 135 -20.08 39.15 -4.68
C ASP A 135 -18.78 38.88 -3.92
N LEU A 136 -18.41 37.59 -3.79
CA LEU A 136 -17.26 37.13 -3.00
C LEU A 136 -16.09 36.69 -3.89
N ARG A 137 -14.86 37.02 -3.47
CA ARG A 137 -13.64 36.55 -4.14
C ARG A 137 -13.10 35.32 -3.44
N ILE A 138 -12.96 34.23 -4.18
CA ILE A 138 -12.58 32.92 -3.64
C ILE A 138 -11.21 32.53 -4.15
N VAL A 139 -10.31 32.18 -3.23
CA VAL A 139 -9.02 31.57 -3.59
C VAL A 139 -9.09 30.05 -3.45
N THR A 140 -8.43 29.37 -4.38
CA THR A 140 -8.27 27.91 -4.36
C THR A 140 -6.85 27.51 -4.75
N LEU A 141 -6.49 26.26 -4.47
CA LEU A 141 -5.22 25.64 -4.86
C LEU A 141 -5.48 24.40 -5.71
N LYS A 142 -4.60 24.11 -6.67
CA LYS A 142 -4.62 22.87 -7.46
C LYS A 142 -4.16 21.71 -6.57
N GLU A 143 -5.05 20.76 -6.32
CA GLU A 143 -4.78 19.55 -5.54
C GLU A 143 -5.84 18.49 -5.90
N LYS A 144 -5.45 17.37 -6.52
CA LYS A 144 -6.40 16.29 -6.85
C LYS A 144 -6.84 15.55 -5.58
N PRO A 145 -8.03 14.92 -5.51
CA PRO A 145 -9.20 15.11 -6.36
C PRO A 145 -10.02 16.37 -5.99
N PHE A 146 -9.51 17.22 -5.10
CA PHE A 146 -10.26 18.36 -4.57
C PHE A 146 -10.51 19.45 -5.61
N VAL A 147 -9.47 19.80 -6.35
CA VAL A 147 -9.47 20.85 -7.37
C VAL A 147 -8.49 20.46 -8.48
N GLU A 148 -9.07 20.10 -9.62
CA GLU A 148 -8.36 19.90 -10.88
C GLU A 148 -8.49 21.15 -11.77
N ILE A 149 -7.42 21.43 -12.51
CA ILE A 149 -7.36 22.57 -13.43
C ILE A 149 -7.17 22.07 -14.86
N THR A 150 -7.94 22.63 -15.78
CA THR A 150 -7.81 22.41 -17.22
C THR A 150 -7.73 23.76 -17.93
N ARG A 151 -7.12 23.80 -19.12
CA ARG A 151 -7.05 25.05 -19.89
C ARG A 151 -8.44 25.43 -20.41
N LEU A 152 -8.76 26.71 -20.40
CA LEU A 152 -10.03 27.20 -20.93
C LEU A 152 -10.15 26.84 -22.43
N PRO A 153 -11.24 26.17 -22.85
CA PRO A 153 -11.50 25.92 -24.26
C PRO A 153 -11.63 27.23 -25.05
N LYS A 154 -11.38 27.18 -26.36
CA LYS A 154 -11.50 28.36 -27.25
C LYS A 154 -12.92 28.98 -27.25
N ASP A 155 -13.93 28.20 -26.90
CA ASP A 155 -15.33 28.62 -26.76
C ASP A 155 -15.59 29.50 -25.52
N GLY A 156 -14.61 29.65 -24.62
CA GLY A 156 -14.71 30.47 -23.42
C GLY A 156 -15.62 29.90 -22.31
N GLN A 157 -16.19 28.72 -22.51
CA GLN A 157 -17.07 28.05 -21.54
C GLN A 157 -16.40 26.82 -20.92
N CYS A 158 -16.42 26.75 -19.59
CA CYS A 158 -15.99 25.56 -18.85
C CYS A 158 -17.09 24.50 -18.86
N ARG A 159 -16.74 23.29 -19.28
CA ARG A 159 -17.64 22.12 -19.21
C ARG A 159 -17.09 21.13 -18.18
N PRO A 160 -17.94 20.57 -17.30
CA PRO A 160 -17.51 19.58 -16.32
C PRO A 160 -17.10 18.28 -17.02
N ILE A 161 -16.01 17.68 -16.55
CA ILE A 161 -15.52 16.37 -17.02
C ILE A 161 -15.84 15.36 -15.93
N HIS A 162 -16.44 14.23 -16.29
CA HIS A 162 -16.79 13.18 -15.33
C HIS A 162 -15.55 12.77 -14.50
N PRO A 163 -15.63 12.74 -13.16
CA PRO A 163 -16.84 12.74 -12.33
C PRO A 163 -17.39 14.12 -11.88
N ALA A 164 -16.83 15.24 -12.34
CA ALA A 164 -17.31 16.57 -11.96
C ALA A 164 -18.74 16.86 -12.41
N VAL A 165 -19.48 17.61 -11.59
CA VAL A 165 -20.82 18.14 -11.96
C VAL A 165 -20.72 19.62 -12.32
N HIS A 166 -19.90 20.39 -11.61
CA HIS A 166 -19.70 21.82 -11.85
C HIS A 166 -18.26 22.12 -12.24
N ALA A 167 -18.11 23.06 -13.17
CA ALA A 167 -16.82 23.62 -13.55
C ALA A 167 -16.95 25.14 -13.66
N PHE A 168 -15.99 25.86 -13.09
CA PHE A 168 -16.00 27.32 -13.02
C PHE A 168 -14.73 27.90 -13.65
N PRO A 169 -14.82 29.08 -14.29
CA PRO A 169 -13.63 29.79 -14.74
C PRO A 169 -12.82 30.27 -13.55
N CYS A 170 -11.51 30.03 -13.58
CA CYS A 170 -10.58 30.43 -12.54
C CYS A 170 -9.33 31.08 -13.14
N LYS A 171 -8.89 32.17 -12.53
CA LYS A 171 -7.73 32.94 -13.02
C LYS A 171 -6.45 32.56 -12.31
N ASN A 172 -5.37 32.36 -13.05
CA ASN A 172 -4.01 32.31 -12.50
C ASN A 172 -3.19 33.45 -13.12
N GLY A 173 -3.12 34.58 -12.43
CA GLY A 173 -2.54 35.80 -13.00
C GLY A 173 -3.31 36.27 -14.23
N THR A 174 -2.66 36.24 -15.39
CA THR A 174 -3.25 36.66 -16.68
C THR A 174 -3.89 35.51 -17.48
N GLN A 175 -3.77 34.27 -17.01
CA GLN A 175 -4.25 33.08 -17.71
C GLN A 175 -5.57 32.59 -17.14
N ASP A 176 -6.53 32.30 -18.02
CA ASP A 176 -7.83 31.74 -17.65
C ASP A 176 -7.82 30.20 -17.76
N TYR A 177 -8.30 29.56 -16.70
CA TYR A 177 -8.40 28.11 -16.54
C TYR A 177 -9.84 27.71 -16.19
N CYS A 178 -10.15 26.43 -16.29
CA CYS A 178 -11.37 25.83 -15.76
C CYS A 178 -11.02 24.97 -14.55
N CYS A 179 -11.61 25.33 -13.41
CA CYS A 179 -11.47 24.62 -12.14
C CYS A 179 -12.71 23.74 -11.93
N MET A 180 -12.46 22.47 -11.61
CA MET A 180 -13.50 21.47 -11.28
C MET A 180 -12.95 20.53 -10.21
N GLY A 181 -13.80 19.83 -9.46
CA GLY A 181 -13.33 19.00 -8.34
C GLY A 181 -14.33 18.90 -7.19
N TYR A 182 -14.00 18.10 -6.18
CA TYR A 182 -14.78 17.97 -4.95
C TYR A 182 -15.14 19.33 -4.33
N CYS A 183 -14.16 20.23 -4.22
CA CYS A 183 -14.36 21.55 -3.61
C CYS A 183 -15.23 22.48 -4.48
N MET A 184 -15.22 22.31 -5.80
CA MET A 184 -16.03 23.11 -6.73
C MET A 184 -17.49 22.69 -6.70
N ASP A 185 -17.77 21.38 -6.66
CA ASP A 185 -19.13 20.86 -6.49
C ASP A 185 -19.73 21.27 -5.13
N MET A 186 -18.91 21.23 -4.07
CA MET A 186 -19.29 21.73 -2.75
C MET A 186 -19.59 23.24 -2.77
N LEU A 187 -18.72 24.03 -3.41
CA LEU A 187 -18.89 25.48 -3.51
C LEU A 187 -20.18 25.85 -4.24
N ALA A 188 -20.50 25.17 -5.34
CA ALA A 188 -21.75 25.37 -6.07
C ALA A 188 -22.97 25.23 -5.16
N LYS A 189 -22.97 24.19 -4.30
CA LYS A 189 -24.06 23.92 -3.36
C LYS A 189 -24.15 24.97 -2.25
N ILE A 190 -23.00 25.41 -1.72
CA ILE A 190 -22.95 26.48 -0.72
C ILE A 190 -23.48 27.78 -1.30
N ALA A 191 -23.05 28.16 -2.51
CA ALA A 191 -23.46 29.39 -3.16
C ALA A 191 -24.98 29.40 -3.47
N GLU A 192 -25.54 28.27 -3.92
CA GLU A 192 -26.98 28.11 -4.12
C GLU A 192 -27.75 28.33 -2.81
N LYS A 193 -27.28 27.74 -1.71
CA LYS A 193 -27.96 27.79 -0.41
C LYS A 193 -27.88 29.15 0.27
N VAL A 194 -26.71 29.78 0.24
CA VAL A 194 -26.43 31.07 0.90
C VAL A 194 -26.78 32.27 0.00
N GLN A 195 -26.97 32.04 -1.31
CA GLN A 195 -27.34 33.05 -2.31
C GLN A 195 -26.33 34.18 -2.49
N PHE A 196 -25.05 33.81 -2.70
CA PHE A 196 -23.98 34.74 -3.08
C PHE A 196 -23.41 34.40 -4.48
N ASN A 197 -22.89 35.40 -5.17
CA ASN A 197 -22.11 35.21 -6.38
C ASN A 197 -20.62 35.17 -6.04
N PHE A 198 -19.83 34.56 -6.90
CA PHE A 198 -18.40 34.45 -6.65
C PHE A 198 -17.55 34.50 -7.91
N THR A 199 -16.29 34.88 -7.70
CA THR A 199 -15.22 34.76 -8.70
C THR A 199 -14.06 33.98 -8.11
N ILE A 200 -13.49 33.04 -8.87
CA ILE A 200 -12.43 32.16 -8.40
C ILE A 200 -11.08 32.61 -8.99
N HIS A 201 -10.06 32.66 -8.16
CA HIS A 201 -8.67 32.71 -8.61
C HIS A 201 -7.82 31.65 -7.90
N LEU A 202 -6.75 31.25 -8.59
CA LEU A 202 -5.77 30.32 -8.07
C LEU A 202 -4.73 31.09 -7.25
N SER A 203 -4.24 30.46 -6.18
CA SER A 203 -3.18 31.06 -5.37
C SER A 203 -1.96 31.42 -6.22
N LYS A 204 -1.43 32.63 -6.02
CA LYS A 204 -0.33 33.17 -6.84
C LYS A 204 0.96 32.37 -6.69
N ASP A 205 1.24 31.94 -5.47
CA ASP A 205 2.48 31.24 -5.11
C ASP A 205 2.32 29.71 -5.18
N GLY A 206 1.09 29.21 -5.34
CA GLY A 206 0.80 27.77 -5.35
C GLY A 206 1.03 27.08 -4.00
N MET A 207 0.96 27.82 -2.89
CA MET A 207 1.24 27.32 -1.54
C MET A 207 0.00 27.48 -0.64
N PHE A 208 -0.17 26.57 0.33
CA PHE A 208 -1.29 26.64 1.29
C PHE A 208 -1.17 27.84 2.23
N GLY A 209 0.04 28.06 2.76
CA GLY A 209 0.34 29.14 3.67
C GLY A 209 1.01 28.66 4.96
N THR A 210 2.21 29.19 5.19
CA THR A 210 3.08 29.00 6.35
C THR A 210 3.71 30.33 6.74
N PHE A 211 4.21 30.40 7.97
CA PHE A 211 4.95 31.58 8.42
C PHE A 211 6.30 31.69 7.74
N GLU A 212 6.50 32.78 7.00
CA GLU A 212 7.81 33.18 6.52
C GLU A 212 8.38 34.32 7.37
N LYS A 213 9.72 34.41 7.36
CA LYS A 213 10.49 35.57 7.81
C LYS A 213 11.07 36.25 6.56
N HIS A 214 10.96 37.55 6.49
CA HIS A 214 11.24 38.47 5.40
C HIS A 214 12.31 39.40 5.95
N ASN A 215 13.46 39.37 5.29
CA ASN A 215 14.53 40.33 5.42
C ASN A 215 14.90 40.68 6.87
N GLY A 216 15.07 39.66 7.73
CA GLY A 216 15.59 39.84 9.10
C GLY A 216 14.62 40.47 10.11
N SER A 217 13.36 40.74 9.72
CA SER A 217 12.30 41.15 10.63
C SER A 217 11.86 39.99 11.53
N GLU A 218 11.66 40.24 12.83
CA GLU A 218 11.06 39.27 13.75
C GLU A 218 9.56 39.04 13.49
N LYS A 219 8.89 39.95 12.76
CA LYS A 219 7.48 39.80 12.42
C LYS A 219 7.33 38.68 11.40
N LYS A 220 6.47 37.70 11.69
CA LYS A 220 6.11 36.61 10.80
C LYS A 220 4.93 37.05 9.91
N TYR A 221 4.97 36.74 8.62
CA TYR A 221 3.84 36.92 7.68
C TYR A 221 3.42 35.58 7.13
N TRP A 222 2.15 35.51 6.76
CA TRP A 222 1.59 34.39 6.02
C TRP A 222 1.90 34.54 4.53
N ASN A 223 2.43 33.48 3.91
CA ASN A 223 2.51 33.34 2.46
C ASN A 223 1.30 32.55 1.91
N GLY A 224 1.26 32.34 0.59
CA GLY A 224 0.24 31.51 -0.07
C GLY A 224 -1.20 31.99 0.14
N MET A 225 -2.17 31.05 0.09
CA MET A 225 -3.59 31.36 0.25
C MET A 225 -3.92 32.07 1.58
N MET A 226 -3.22 31.70 2.66
CA MET A 226 -3.37 32.38 3.96
C MET A 226 -2.95 33.86 3.87
N GLY A 227 -1.85 34.16 3.19
CA GLY A 227 -1.38 35.53 2.98
C GLY A 227 -2.39 36.37 2.20
N GLU A 228 -2.95 35.80 1.13
CA GLU A 228 -3.96 36.46 0.29
C GLU A 228 -5.27 36.77 1.05
N LEU A 229 -5.68 35.90 1.97
CA LEU A 229 -6.84 36.14 2.85
C LEU A 229 -6.55 37.24 3.87
N MET A 230 -5.35 37.24 4.45
CA MET A 230 -4.94 38.26 5.43
C MET A 230 -4.72 39.64 4.79
N SER A 231 -4.30 39.69 3.51
CA SER A 231 -4.19 40.94 2.76
C SER A 231 -5.53 41.49 2.26
N LYS A 232 -6.65 40.78 2.52
CA LYS A 232 -8.01 41.12 2.07
C LYS A 232 -8.16 41.18 0.55
N GLU A 233 -7.26 40.53 -0.18
CA GLU A 233 -7.40 40.31 -1.62
C GLU A 233 -8.53 39.34 -1.93
N VAL A 234 -8.84 38.46 -0.97
CA VAL A 234 -9.80 37.38 -1.08
C VAL A 234 -10.69 37.35 0.15
N ASP A 235 -11.91 36.88 -0.01
CA ASP A 235 -12.92 36.89 1.05
C ASP A 235 -13.14 35.49 1.64
N LEU A 236 -12.85 34.44 0.86
CA LEU A 236 -13.09 33.03 1.20
C LEU A 236 -11.98 32.13 0.62
N ILE A 237 -11.51 31.15 1.40
CA ILE A 237 -10.63 30.07 0.92
C ILE A 237 -11.44 28.80 0.80
N VAL A 238 -11.56 28.26 -0.42
CA VAL A 238 -12.22 26.97 -0.69
C VAL A 238 -11.22 26.03 -1.35
N ALA A 239 -10.54 25.25 -0.51
CA ALA A 239 -9.49 24.32 -0.87
C ALA A 239 -9.41 23.23 0.22
N PRO A 240 -8.63 22.14 0.06
CA PRO A 240 -8.33 21.23 1.16
C PRO A 240 -7.40 21.90 2.19
N LEU A 241 -7.92 22.89 2.91
CA LEU A 241 -7.20 23.64 3.93
C LEU A 241 -7.38 22.99 5.29
N THR A 242 -6.30 22.44 5.83
CA THR A 242 -6.29 21.83 7.17
C THR A 242 -6.50 22.88 8.26
N ILE A 243 -7.46 22.63 9.14
CA ILE A 243 -7.70 23.40 10.36
C ILE A 243 -6.57 23.08 11.35
N ASN A 244 -5.77 24.09 11.69
CA ASN A 244 -4.72 23.98 12.69
C ASN A 244 -4.79 25.16 13.69
N PRO A 245 -4.22 25.02 14.90
CA PRO A 245 -4.26 26.09 15.91
C PRO A 245 -3.57 27.38 15.45
N GLU A 246 -2.50 27.27 14.66
CA GLU A 246 -1.74 28.43 14.18
C GLU A 246 -2.54 29.29 13.20
N ARG A 247 -3.24 28.69 12.23
CA ARG A 247 -4.11 29.42 11.28
C ARG A 247 -5.37 29.92 11.98
N ALA A 248 -5.98 29.12 12.87
CA ALA A 248 -7.20 29.50 13.59
C ALA A 248 -7.01 30.72 14.53
N LYS A 249 -5.76 31.06 14.85
CA LYS A 249 -5.45 32.28 15.58
C LYS A 249 -5.75 33.54 14.75
N ASP A 250 -5.51 33.49 13.44
CA ASP A 250 -5.54 34.65 12.55
C ASP A 250 -6.73 34.64 11.57
N ILE A 251 -7.34 33.49 11.32
CA ILE A 251 -8.54 33.32 10.47
C ILE A 251 -9.61 32.53 11.20
N ASP A 252 -10.86 32.62 10.72
CA ASP A 252 -11.96 31.79 11.21
C ASP A 252 -12.21 30.65 10.23
N PHE A 253 -12.49 29.47 10.77
CA PHE A 253 -12.85 28.29 9.99
C PHE A 253 -14.34 27.96 10.17
N THR A 254 -14.94 27.42 9.11
CA THR A 254 -16.22 26.73 9.23
C THR A 254 -16.08 25.45 10.05
N LYS A 255 -17.21 24.81 10.39
CA LYS A 255 -17.16 23.40 10.80
C LYS A 255 -16.47 22.54 9.70
N PRO A 256 -15.75 21.48 10.08
CA PRO A 256 -15.03 20.66 9.11
C PRO A 256 -15.98 20.04 8.10
N PHE A 257 -15.71 20.22 6.81
CA PHE A 257 -16.50 19.55 5.76
C PHE A 257 -16.01 18.11 5.52
N LYS A 258 -14.76 17.81 5.90
CA LYS A 258 -14.18 16.47 5.80
C LYS A 258 -13.24 16.22 6.98
N TYR A 259 -13.41 15.10 7.67
CA TYR A 259 -12.45 14.62 8.66
C TYR A 259 -11.37 13.78 7.98
N GLN A 260 -10.11 14.00 8.36
CA GLN A 260 -8.96 13.28 7.79
C GLN A 260 -7.88 12.99 8.83
N GLY A 261 -6.91 12.18 8.45
CA GLY A 261 -5.65 12.01 9.17
C GLY A 261 -4.48 12.01 8.19
N LEU A 262 -3.28 11.97 8.74
CA LEU A 262 -2.07 11.69 7.99
C LEU A 262 -1.96 10.18 7.78
N ASN A 263 -1.57 9.80 6.57
CA ASN A 263 -1.24 8.43 6.22
C ASN A 263 0.07 8.40 5.40
N ILE A 264 0.57 7.20 5.15
CA ILE A 264 1.83 6.96 4.45
C ILE A 264 1.55 6.24 3.15
N LEU A 265 1.96 6.83 2.04
CA LEU A 265 1.90 6.20 0.72
C LEU A 265 3.21 5.48 0.42
N VAL A 266 3.12 4.22 0.01
CA VAL A 266 4.26 3.39 -0.36
C VAL A 266 3.99 2.67 -1.67
N LYS A 267 5.05 2.33 -2.40
CA LYS A 267 4.96 1.43 -3.55
C LYS A 267 4.78 -0.01 -3.07
N LYS A 268 3.82 -0.72 -3.65
CA LYS A 268 3.57 -2.14 -3.44
C LYS A 268 4.73 -2.93 -4.05
N ASN A 269 5.46 -3.66 -3.22
CA ASN A 269 6.45 -4.62 -3.72
C ASN A 269 5.74 -5.91 -4.10
N GLN A 270 5.72 -6.22 -5.39
CA GLN A 270 5.40 -7.57 -5.85
C GLN A 270 6.61 -8.46 -5.51
N LYS A 271 6.41 -9.46 -4.66
CA LYS A 271 7.45 -10.44 -4.36
C LYS A 271 7.57 -11.36 -5.58
N ASP A 272 8.66 -11.21 -6.32
CA ASP A 272 8.95 -12.11 -7.43
C ASP A 272 9.02 -13.55 -6.93
N SER A 273 8.29 -14.44 -7.59
CA SER A 273 8.26 -15.85 -7.23
C SER A 273 9.59 -16.49 -7.63
N SER A 274 10.34 -16.95 -6.63
CA SER A 274 11.64 -17.58 -6.86
C SER A 274 11.46 -18.96 -7.52
N LEU A 275 12.36 -19.31 -8.45
CA LEU A 275 12.34 -20.61 -9.14
C LEU A 275 12.46 -21.82 -8.19
N GLY A 276 12.97 -21.62 -6.97
CA GLY A 276 13.09 -22.63 -5.92
C GLY A 276 11.92 -22.67 -4.93
N SER A 277 10.83 -21.94 -5.16
CA SER A 277 9.70 -21.85 -4.21
C SER A 277 9.11 -23.22 -3.84
N PHE A 278 9.17 -24.22 -4.73
CA PHE A 278 8.68 -25.57 -4.44
C PHE A 278 9.53 -26.37 -3.44
N LEU A 279 10.81 -26.00 -3.21
CA LEU A 279 11.69 -26.62 -2.21
C LEU A 279 11.57 -25.96 -0.84
N GLN A 280 11.08 -24.71 -0.79
CA GLN A 280 10.94 -23.88 0.40
C GLN A 280 10.13 -24.49 1.56
N PRO A 281 9.12 -25.37 1.34
CA PRO A 281 8.39 -25.99 2.46
C PRO A 281 9.27 -26.84 3.39
N PHE A 282 10.45 -27.28 2.95
CA PHE A 282 11.41 -27.97 3.81
C PHE A 282 12.76 -27.26 3.79
N GLN A 283 13.49 -27.34 4.90
CA GLN A 283 14.88 -26.87 4.94
C GLN A 283 15.77 -27.77 4.09
N ASP A 284 16.81 -27.20 3.48
CA ASP A 284 17.79 -27.92 2.65
C ASP A 284 18.43 -29.11 3.39
N THR A 285 18.60 -28.99 4.71
CA THR A 285 19.11 -30.07 5.57
C THR A 285 18.19 -31.30 5.60
N LEU A 286 16.87 -31.09 5.63
CA LEU A 286 15.89 -32.17 5.65
C LEU A 286 15.87 -32.91 4.31
N TRP A 287 15.98 -32.19 3.19
CA TRP A 287 16.06 -32.79 1.86
C TRP A 287 17.23 -33.77 1.71
N ILE A 288 18.41 -33.36 2.20
CA ILE A 288 19.60 -34.22 2.21
C ILE A 288 19.40 -35.43 3.12
N LEU A 289 18.80 -35.23 4.30
CA LEU A 289 18.57 -36.32 5.27
C LEU A 289 17.54 -37.34 4.75
N VAL A 290 16.47 -36.88 4.11
CA VAL A 290 15.49 -37.75 3.44
C VAL A 290 16.18 -38.54 2.34
N GLY A 291 16.95 -37.88 1.46
CA GLY A 291 17.71 -38.56 0.40
C GLY A 291 18.68 -39.61 0.95
N LEU A 292 19.41 -39.31 2.02
CA LEU A 292 20.31 -40.25 2.69
C LEU A 292 19.54 -41.43 3.31
N SER A 293 18.40 -41.16 3.96
CA SER A 293 17.58 -42.20 4.58
C SER A 293 17.08 -43.25 3.58
N VAL A 294 16.72 -42.84 2.36
CA VAL A 294 16.32 -43.75 1.27
C VAL A 294 17.43 -44.76 0.96
N HIS A 295 18.68 -44.29 0.86
CA HIS A 295 19.82 -45.15 0.54
C HIS A 295 20.18 -46.09 1.69
N VAL A 296 20.07 -45.62 2.94
CA VAL A 296 20.27 -46.44 4.13
C VAL A 296 19.22 -47.55 4.20
N VAL A 297 17.94 -47.22 3.98
CA VAL A 297 16.85 -48.21 3.99
C VAL A 297 17.01 -49.21 2.85
N ALA A 298 17.36 -48.77 1.65
CA ALA A 298 17.65 -49.66 0.51
C ALA A 298 18.78 -50.66 0.83
N LEU A 299 19.88 -50.19 1.46
CA LEU A 299 20.98 -51.05 1.87
C LEU A 299 20.54 -52.06 2.93
N VAL A 300 19.78 -51.64 3.94
CA VAL A 300 19.30 -52.54 5.00
C VAL A 300 18.32 -53.57 4.44
N LEU A 301 17.41 -53.18 3.54
CA LEU A 301 16.51 -54.11 2.84
C LEU A 301 17.29 -55.15 2.04
N TYR A 302 18.33 -54.73 1.32
CA TYR A 302 19.22 -55.64 0.60
C TYR A 302 19.94 -56.63 1.53
N LEU A 303 20.49 -56.16 2.65
CA LEU A 303 21.18 -57.02 3.62
C LEU A 303 20.22 -58.00 4.29
N LEU A 304 19.03 -57.54 4.71
CA LEU A 304 18.02 -58.38 5.35
C LEU A 304 17.53 -59.48 4.41
N ASP A 305 17.32 -59.18 3.13
CA ASP A 305 16.86 -60.19 2.16
C ASP A 305 17.99 -61.18 1.80
N ARG A 306 19.24 -60.70 1.70
CA ARG A 306 20.42 -61.55 1.43
C ARG A 306 20.77 -62.53 2.56
N PHE A 307 20.62 -62.09 3.81
CA PHE A 307 20.94 -62.87 5.00
C PHE A 307 19.75 -63.67 5.57
N SER A 308 18.53 -63.41 5.10
CA SER A 308 17.36 -64.16 5.55
C SER A 308 17.46 -65.65 5.13
N PRO A 309 17.41 -66.61 6.07
CA PRO A 309 17.42 -68.04 5.75
C PRO A 309 16.18 -68.48 4.96
N PHE A 310 15.07 -67.73 5.05
CA PHE A 310 13.83 -67.98 4.31
C PHE A 310 13.85 -67.45 2.87
N GLY A 311 14.76 -66.53 2.52
CA GLY A 311 14.98 -66.11 1.14
C GLY A 311 15.68 -67.19 0.29
N ARG A 312 16.37 -68.14 0.94
CA ARG A 312 17.09 -69.25 0.30
C ARG A 312 16.27 -70.53 0.11
N PHE A 313 15.07 -70.63 0.69
CA PHE A 313 14.19 -71.76 0.41
C PHE A 313 13.59 -71.61 -1.01
N LYS A 314 14.29 -72.20 -1.98
CA LYS A 314 13.76 -72.54 -3.29
C LYS A 314 12.61 -73.53 -3.07
N LEU A 315 11.37 -73.14 -3.35
CA LEU A 315 10.36 -74.12 -3.74
C LEU A 315 10.83 -74.64 -5.10
N ALA A 316 11.44 -75.82 -5.10
CA ALA A 316 11.75 -76.48 -6.35
C ALA A 316 10.42 -76.76 -7.05
N LYS A 317 10.28 -76.21 -8.27
CA LYS A 317 9.34 -76.62 -9.34
C LYS A 317 8.12 -75.71 -9.55
N SER A 318 8.28 -74.67 -10.35
CA SER A 318 7.38 -74.33 -11.46
C SER A 318 8.07 -73.34 -12.40
N ASP A 319 8.05 -73.65 -13.69
CA ASP A 319 8.81 -73.08 -14.80
C ASP A 319 8.15 -71.80 -15.37
N ASP A 320 7.59 -70.95 -14.52
CA ASP A 320 6.97 -69.68 -14.91
C ASP A 320 7.44 -68.56 -13.97
N ALA A 321 8.24 -67.64 -14.52
CA ALA A 321 8.81 -66.44 -13.90
C ALA A 321 9.62 -66.68 -12.60
N GLU A 322 10.91 -67.02 -12.73
CA GLU A 322 11.85 -66.94 -11.62
C GLU A 322 11.93 -65.47 -11.14
N GLU A 323 11.25 -65.15 -10.03
CA GLU A 323 11.46 -63.91 -9.29
C GLU A 323 12.88 -63.91 -8.71
N ASP A 324 13.80 -63.25 -9.42
CA ASP A 324 15.20 -63.10 -9.01
C ASP A 324 15.31 -62.47 -7.61
N ALA A 325 16.30 -62.90 -6.82
CA ALA A 325 16.60 -62.33 -5.51
C ALA A 325 16.82 -60.80 -5.61
N LEU A 326 16.41 -60.04 -4.59
CA LEU A 326 16.55 -58.58 -4.58
C LEU A 326 18.01 -58.15 -4.81
N ASN A 327 18.28 -57.59 -5.99
CA ASN A 327 19.53 -56.91 -6.29
C ASN A 327 19.59 -55.57 -5.55
N LEU A 328 20.79 -55.06 -5.28
CA LEU A 328 20.95 -53.76 -4.62
C LEU A 328 20.24 -52.64 -5.41
N SER A 329 20.26 -52.70 -6.75
CA SER A 329 19.54 -51.78 -7.62
C SER A 329 18.02 -51.90 -7.49
N SER A 330 17.45 -53.11 -7.41
CA SER A 330 16.00 -53.30 -7.24
C SER A 330 15.54 -52.84 -5.85
N ALA A 331 16.36 -52.98 -4.81
CA ALA A 331 16.08 -52.43 -3.48
C ALA A 331 16.13 -50.89 -3.43
N MET A 332 17.04 -50.26 -4.20
CA MET A 332 17.08 -48.80 -4.36
C MET A 332 15.85 -48.29 -5.12
N TRP A 333 15.47 -48.93 -6.23
CA TRP A 333 14.26 -48.60 -6.99
C TRP A 333 12.99 -48.77 -6.16
N PHE A 334 12.90 -49.85 -5.37
CA PHE A 334 11.79 -50.05 -4.44
C PHE A 334 11.69 -48.91 -3.41
N SER A 335 12.81 -48.51 -2.79
CA SER A 335 12.82 -47.48 -1.75
C SER A 335 12.46 -46.09 -2.31
N TRP A 336 12.97 -45.74 -3.49
CA TRP A 336 12.59 -44.51 -4.21
C TRP A 336 11.15 -44.53 -4.73
N GLY A 337 10.69 -45.68 -5.22
CA GLY A 337 9.32 -45.87 -5.71
C GLY A 337 8.29 -45.62 -4.60
N VAL A 338 8.52 -46.19 -3.41
CA VAL A 338 7.66 -45.96 -2.24
C VAL A 338 7.65 -44.49 -1.80
N LEU A 339 8.81 -43.81 -1.80
CA LEU A 339 8.87 -42.39 -1.42
C LEU A 339 8.13 -41.47 -2.41
N LEU A 340 8.24 -41.75 -3.71
CA LEU A 340 7.63 -40.95 -4.77
C LEU A 340 6.17 -41.34 -5.08
N ASN A 341 5.58 -42.25 -4.29
CA ASN A 341 4.27 -42.84 -4.58
C ASN A 341 4.17 -43.42 -6.01
N SER A 342 5.28 -43.97 -6.50
CA SER A 342 5.38 -44.58 -7.83
C SER A 342 5.29 -46.11 -7.71
N GLY A 343 4.44 -46.72 -8.54
CA GLY A 343 4.28 -48.18 -8.63
C GLY A 343 5.41 -48.90 -9.38
N ILE A 344 6.51 -48.21 -9.70
CA ILE A 344 7.64 -48.75 -10.46
C ILE A 344 8.58 -49.46 -9.48
N GLY A 345 8.38 -50.77 -9.30
CA GLY A 345 9.27 -51.61 -8.52
C GLY A 345 9.28 -53.04 -9.06
N GLU A 346 10.36 -53.40 -9.76
CA GLU A 346 10.59 -54.77 -10.30
C GLU A 346 11.06 -55.77 -9.22
N GLY A 347 10.88 -55.45 -7.93
CA GLY A 347 11.27 -56.34 -6.84
C GLY A 347 10.56 -55.99 -5.54
N THR A 348 9.82 -56.96 -4.98
CA THR A 348 9.18 -56.83 -3.67
C THR A 348 9.95 -57.63 -2.61
N PRO A 349 10.00 -57.17 -1.35
CA PRO A 349 10.70 -57.90 -0.30
C PRO A 349 10.07 -59.28 -0.02
N ARG A 350 10.88 -60.33 -0.17
CA ARG A 350 10.45 -61.73 0.05
C ARG A 350 10.45 -62.09 1.54
N SER A 351 11.50 -61.71 2.26
CA SER A 351 11.65 -62.07 3.68
C SER A 351 10.66 -61.33 4.61
N PHE A 352 10.19 -62.02 5.65
CA PHE A 352 9.24 -61.44 6.62
C PHE A 352 9.80 -60.19 7.31
N SER A 353 11.08 -60.20 7.69
CA SER A 353 11.77 -59.04 8.27
C SER A 353 11.84 -57.85 7.31
N ALA A 354 12.13 -58.09 6.01
CA ALA A 354 12.15 -57.02 5.00
C ALA A 354 10.74 -56.48 4.70
N ARG A 355 9.70 -57.31 4.76
CA ARG A 355 8.30 -56.86 4.63
C ARG A 355 7.89 -55.93 5.78
N VAL A 356 8.25 -56.27 7.02
CA VAL A 356 7.98 -55.40 8.18
C VAL A 356 8.72 -54.07 8.02
N LEU A 357 10.00 -54.10 7.63
CA LEU A 357 10.77 -52.87 7.37
C LEU A 357 10.15 -52.05 6.21
N GLY A 358 9.70 -52.71 5.15
CA GLY A 358 9.02 -52.08 4.02
C GLY A 358 7.68 -51.43 4.41
N MET A 359 6.91 -52.05 5.31
CA MET A 359 5.67 -51.46 5.84
C MET A 359 5.96 -50.20 6.67
N VAL A 360 6.99 -50.22 7.53
CA VAL A 360 7.40 -49.06 8.33
C VAL A 360 7.94 -47.94 7.43
N TRP A 361 8.74 -48.28 6.41
CA TRP A 361 9.23 -47.33 5.41
C TRP A 361 8.09 -46.67 4.63
N ALA A 362 7.10 -47.45 4.19
CA ALA A 362 5.91 -46.92 3.52
C ALA A 362 5.12 -45.96 4.42
N GLY A 363 4.97 -46.28 5.71
CA GLY A 363 4.38 -45.37 6.69
C GLY A 363 5.16 -44.07 6.85
N PHE A 364 6.49 -44.15 6.96
CA PHE A 364 7.36 -42.98 7.02
C PHE A 364 7.27 -42.11 5.76
N ALA A 365 7.35 -42.72 4.57
CA ALA A 365 7.22 -42.03 3.29
C ALA A 365 5.88 -41.28 3.17
N MET A 366 4.77 -41.93 3.53
CA MET A 366 3.45 -41.30 3.55
C MET A 366 3.38 -40.09 4.48
N ILE A 367 3.99 -40.17 5.67
CA ILE A 367 4.04 -39.04 6.63
C ILE A 367 4.84 -37.87 6.04
N ILE A 368 5.98 -38.14 5.39
CA ILE A 368 6.80 -37.09 4.77
C ILE A 368 6.04 -36.40 3.63
N VAL A 369 5.41 -37.15 2.73
CA VAL A 369 4.62 -36.59 1.63
C VAL A 369 3.41 -35.80 2.14
N ALA A 370 2.70 -36.33 3.15
CA ALA A 370 1.59 -35.62 3.80
C ALA A 370 2.05 -34.32 4.47
N SER A 371 3.22 -34.32 5.12
CA SER A 371 3.78 -33.12 5.77
C SER A 371 4.21 -32.07 4.75
N TYR A 372 4.81 -32.50 3.63
CA TYR A 372 5.18 -31.60 2.53
C TYR A 372 3.95 -30.92 1.93
N THR A 373 2.92 -31.70 1.60
CA THR A 373 1.68 -31.18 1.01
C THR A 373 0.92 -30.28 1.97
N ALA A 374 0.89 -30.59 3.27
CA ALA A 374 0.31 -29.73 4.30
C ALA A 374 1.07 -28.39 4.44
N ASN A 375 2.40 -28.41 4.48
CA ASN A 375 3.18 -27.18 4.64
C ASN A 375 3.16 -26.30 3.37
N LEU A 376 3.14 -26.92 2.19
CA LEU A 376 2.94 -26.22 0.92
C LEU A 376 1.58 -25.49 0.91
N ALA A 377 0.51 -26.17 1.31
CA ALA A 377 -0.82 -25.56 1.41
C ALA A 377 -0.86 -24.40 2.41
N ALA A 378 -0.22 -24.57 3.58
CA ALA A 378 -0.12 -23.51 4.58
C ALA A 378 0.66 -22.29 4.07
N PHE A 379 1.77 -22.52 3.36
CA PHE A 379 2.58 -21.45 2.78
C PHE A 379 1.80 -20.62 1.75
N LEU A 380 1.02 -21.26 0.89
CA LEU A 380 0.20 -20.57 -0.11
C LEU A 380 -0.92 -19.71 0.49
N VAL A 381 -1.36 -20.02 1.71
CA VAL A 381 -2.35 -19.23 2.44
C VAL A 381 -1.69 -18.05 3.17
N LEU A 382 -0.43 -18.20 3.58
CA LEU A 382 0.32 -17.24 4.39
C LEU A 382 1.15 -16.23 3.58
N ASP A 383 1.43 -16.46 2.30
CA ASP A 383 2.18 -15.52 1.44
C ASP A 383 1.28 -14.35 0.98
N ARG A 384 0.68 -13.65 1.96
CA ARG A 384 0.02 -12.37 1.71
C ARG A 384 1.09 -11.29 1.58
N PRO A 385 1.02 -10.42 0.56
CA PRO A 385 1.92 -9.27 0.49
C PRO A 385 1.60 -8.35 1.67
N GLU A 386 2.47 -8.34 2.69
CA GLU A 386 2.38 -7.37 3.78
C GLU A 386 2.82 -5.99 3.28
N ALA A 387 2.17 -4.93 3.77
CA ALA A 387 2.63 -3.57 3.54
C ALA A 387 4.05 -3.40 4.12
N HIS A 388 4.94 -2.73 3.39
CA HIS A 388 6.37 -2.63 3.74
C HIS A 388 6.64 -1.91 5.08
N ILE A 389 5.64 -1.20 5.62
CA ILE A 389 5.71 -0.38 6.83
C ILE A 389 4.43 -0.63 7.65
N SER A 390 4.58 -0.83 8.94
CA SER A 390 3.43 -1.03 9.85
C SER A 390 2.69 0.26 10.19
N GLY A 391 3.37 1.42 10.12
CA GLY A 391 2.82 2.74 10.37
C GLY A 391 3.88 3.73 10.86
N ILE A 392 3.45 4.80 11.55
CA ILE A 392 4.33 5.88 12.02
C ILE A 392 5.39 5.43 13.04
N ASP A 393 5.10 4.36 13.79
CA ASP A 393 6.01 3.82 14.81
C ASP A 393 6.97 2.76 14.28
N ASP A 394 7.02 2.57 12.95
CA ASP A 394 7.96 1.64 12.33
C ASP A 394 9.41 2.07 12.64
N PRO A 395 10.28 1.14 13.08
CA PRO A 395 11.69 1.42 13.34
C PRO A 395 12.43 2.06 12.16
N ARG A 396 12.04 1.77 10.91
CA ARG A 396 12.66 2.35 9.69
C ARG A 396 12.35 3.83 9.51
N LEU A 397 11.22 4.29 10.04
CA LEU A 397 10.84 5.71 10.04
C LEU A 397 11.44 6.43 11.24
N ARG A 398 11.32 5.83 12.44
CA ARG A 398 11.82 6.41 13.70
C ARG A 398 13.36 6.49 13.74
N ASN A 399 14.04 5.47 13.21
CA ASN A 399 15.50 5.43 13.07
C ASN A 399 15.87 5.60 11.59
N PRO A 400 16.19 6.83 11.15
CA PRO A 400 16.48 7.12 9.75
C PRO A 400 17.67 6.30 9.25
N ASN A 401 17.48 5.62 8.13
CA ASN A 401 18.56 4.97 7.38
C ASN A 401 18.71 5.70 6.04
N GLU A 402 19.94 5.93 5.57
CA GLU A 402 20.19 6.57 4.27
C GLU A 402 19.54 5.83 3.10
N LYS A 403 19.32 4.52 3.24
CA LYS A 403 18.64 3.68 2.25
C LYS A 403 17.12 3.89 2.20
N PHE A 404 16.51 4.41 3.26
CA PHE A 404 15.05 4.54 3.38
C PHE A 404 14.66 6.02 3.46
N LYS A 405 14.35 6.60 2.30
CA LYS A 405 13.99 8.00 2.12
C LYS A 405 12.48 8.19 2.24
N TYR A 406 12.12 9.16 3.06
CA TYR A 406 10.74 9.61 3.24
C TYR A 406 10.68 11.13 3.28
N ALA A 407 9.56 11.69 2.82
CA ALA A 407 9.37 13.14 2.71
C ALA A 407 7.90 13.53 2.84
N THR A 408 7.68 14.84 2.96
CA THR A 408 6.37 15.49 2.89
C THR A 408 6.51 16.78 2.07
N VAL A 409 5.40 17.48 1.81
CA VAL A 409 5.40 18.73 1.05
C VAL A 409 5.79 19.90 1.94
N LYS A 410 6.65 20.78 1.44
CA LYS A 410 7.09 22.01 2.10
C LYS A 410 5.99 23.06 2.12
N GLY A 411 5.93 23.88 3.16
CA GLY A 411 4.91 24.92 3.32
C GLY A 411 3.51 24.35 3.57
N SER A 412 3.43 23.12 4.08
CA SER A 412 2.18 22.40 4.32
C SER A 412 1.84 22.31 5.81
N ALA A 413 0.59 21.97 6.10
CA ALA A 413 0.17 21.67 7.48
C ALA A 413 0.90 20.43 8.04
N VAL A 414 1.27 19.48 7.17
CA VAL A 414 1.99 18.25 7.55
C VAL A 414 3.41 18.59 8.01
N GLU A 415 4.11 19.46 7.29
CA GLU A 415 5.44 19.94 7.71
C GLU A 415 5.37 20.66 9.07
N MET A 416 4.37 21.52 9.26
CA MET A 416 4.15 22.21 10.55
C MET A 416 3.88 21.21 11.68
N TYR A 417 3.12 20.15 11.42
CA TYR A 417 2.85 19.08 12.39
C TYR A 417 4.15 18.43 12.87
N PHE A 418 5.00 17.99 11.94
CA PHE A 418 6.29 17.37 12.28
C PHE A 418 7.27 18.34 12.96
N LYS A 419 7.23 19.62 12.60
CA LYS A 419 8.06 20.67 13.22
C LYS A 419 7.66 20.95 14.66
N ASN A 420 6.36 20.91 14.96
CA ASN A 420 5.83 21.24 16.28
C ASN A 420 5.88 20.06 17.26
N GLN A 421 5.91 18.82 16.76
CA GLN A 421 5.92 17.63 17.61
C GLN A 421 7.35 17.22 18.00
N VAL A 422 7.66 17.34 19.29
CA VAL A 422 9.01 17.09 19.84
C VAL A 422 9.47 15.64 19.62
N GLU A 423 8.56 14.68 19.77
CA GLU A 423 8.84 13.24 19.60
C GLU A 423 9.18 12.84 18.17
N LEU A 424 8.76 13.63 17.18
CA LEU A 424 8.98 13.38 15.76
C LEU A 424 10.05 14.31 15.17
N SER A 425 10.74 15.08 16.02
CA SER A 425 11.77 16.02 15.59
C SER A 425 12.93 15.35 14.84
N THR A 426 13.28 14.12 15.19
CA THR A 426 14.27 13.33 14.44
C THR A 426 13.79 13.07 13.02
N MET A 427 12.54 12.64 12.83
CA MET A 427 11.95 12.43 11.50
C MET A 427 11.95 13.71 10.69
N TYR A 428 11.52 14.83 11.27
CA TYR A 428 11.52 16.14 10.61
C TYR A 428 12.93 16.52 10.09
N ARG A 429 13.96 16.38 10.93
CA ARG A 429 15.35 16.70 10.54
C ARG A 429 15.87 15.82 9.40
N ASN A 430 15.34 14.61 9.23
CA ASN A 430 15.70 13.77 8.09
C ASN A 430 14.94 14.17 6.84
N MET A 431 13.63 14.46 6.94
CA MET A 431 12.84 14.97 5.83
C MET A 431 13.46 16.27 5.28
N GLU A 432 13.94 17.16 6.15
CA GLU A 432 14.56 18.43 5.77
C GLU A 432 15.88 18.26 4.99
N LYS A 433 16.61 17.17 5.23
CA LYS A 433 17.84 16.81 4.49
C LYS A 433 17.57 16.21 3.12
N GLN A 434 16.38 15.64 2.91
CA GLN A 434 16.00 15.04 1.62
C GLN A 434 15.58 16.12 0.62
N LYS A 435 15.28 15.69 -0.62
CA LYS A 435 14.68 16.54 -1.66
C LYS A 435 13.40 17.18 -1.13
N GLN A 436 13.31 18.51 -1.19
CA GLN A 436 12.13 19.26 -0.77
C GLN A 436 11.09 19.27 -1.91
N TYR A 437 9.88 18.80 -1.61
CA TYR A 437 8.76 18.78 -2.55
C TYR A 437 7.87 20.00 -2.32
N LEU A 438 7.53 20.74 -3.38
CA LEU A 438 6.58 21.88 -3.32
C LEU A 438 5.14 21.45 -3.61
N THR A 439 4.95 20.34 -4.32
CA THR A 439 3.64 19.80 -4.69
C THR A 439 3.56 18.32 -4.34
N ALA A 440 2.35 17.84 -4.03
CA ALA A 440 2.14 16.43 -3.72
C ALA A 440 2.41 15.54 -4.94
N GLU A 441 2.07 16.00 -6.16
CA GLU A 441 2.28 15.26 -7.40
C GLU A 441 3.74 14.88 -7.64
N ALA A 442 4.67 15.80 -7.36
CA ALA A 442 6.10 15.54 -7.54
C ALA A 442 6.61 14.43 -6.60
N ALA A 443 6.09 14.37 -5.37
CA ALA A 443 6.46 13.31 -4.42
C ALA A 443 5.88 11.95 -4.83
N ILE A 444 4.62 11.92 -5.29
CA ILE A 444 3.96 10.70 -5.76
C ILE A 444 4.66 10.12 -6.99
N GLU A 445 5.13 10.97 -7.91
CA GLU A 445 5.89 10.52 -9.09
C GLU A 445 7.21 9.85 -8.70
N ASP A 446 7.90 10.38 -7.70
CA ASP A 446 9.16 9.81 -7.20
C ASP A 446 8.95 8.50 -6.42
N ILE A 447 7.79 8.32 -5.75
CA ILE A 447 7.37 7.02 -5.21
C ILE A 447 7.18 5.99 -6.33
N ARG A 448 6.53 6.38 -7.43
CA ARG A 448 6.30 5.49 -8.58
C ARG A 448 7.61 5.04 -9.22
N LYS A 449 8.59 5.95 -9.34
CA LYS A 449 9.95 5.67 -9.81
C LYS A 449 10.78 4.85 -8.81
N GLY A 450 10.39 4.83 -7.54
CA GLY A 450 11.13 4.17 -6.45
C GLY A 450 12.30 4.99 -5.89
N GLU A 451 12.41 6.27 -6.26
CA GLU A 451 13.40 7.20 -5.71
C GLU A 451 13.07 7.57 -4.26
N LEU A 452 11.78 7.68 -3.96
CA LEU A 452 11.23 7.86 -2.62
C LEU A 452 10.59 6.52 -2.17
N GLN A 453 10.78 6.12 -0.91
CA GLN A 453 10.22 4.87 -0.39
C GLN A 453 8.90 5.08 0.35
N ALA A 454 8.73 6.25 0.99
CA ALA A 454 7.49 6.60 1.69
C ALA A 454 7.17 8.09 1.57
N PHE A 455 5.90 8.41 1.32
CA PHE A 455 5.40 9.79 1.26
C PHE A 455 4.31 9.99 2.32
N ILE A 456 4.47 10.98 3.20
CA ILE A 456 3.53 11.25 4.29
C ILE A 456 2.66 12.45 3.92
N TRP A 457 1.35 12.22 3.83
CA TRP A 457 0.39 13.23 3.38
C TRP A 457 -1.02 12.97 3.91
N ASP A 458 -1.94 13.85 3.53
CA ASP A 458 -3.36 13.78 3.90
C ASP A 458 -4.02 12.53 3.30
N SER A 459 -4.73 11.78 4.15
CA SER A 459 -5.29 10.48 3.77
C SER A 459 -6.25 10.51 2.58
N PRO A 460 -7.16 11.49 2.42
CA PRO A 460 -8.08 11.48 1.28
C PRO A 460 -7.36 11.59 -0.07
N ARG A 461 -6.22 12.31 -0.12
CA ARG A 461 -5.38 12.37 -1.31
C ARG A 461 -4.70 11.03 -1.57
N LEU A 462 -4.16 10.40 -0.54
CA LEU A 462 -3.42 9.15 -0.68
C LEU A 462 -4.33 7.97 -1.02
N GLU A 463 -5.53 7.92 -0.42
CA GLU A 463 -6.59 6.96 -0.75
C GLU A 463 -7.03 7.10 -2.21
N TYR A 464 -7.20 8.34 -2.69
CA TYR A 464 -7.49 8.61 -4.10
C TYR A 464 -6.40 8.05 -5.03
N GLU A 465 -5.13 8.31 -4.75
CA GLU A 465 -4.01 7.81 -5.57
C GLU A 465 -3.90 6.28 -5.53
N ALA A 466 -4.05 5.66 -4.35
CA ALA A 466 -4.02 4.20 -4.20
C ALA A 466 -5.21 3.50 -4.86
N ALA A 467 -6.37 4.17 -4.98
CA ALA A 467 -7.53 3.64 -5.71
C ALA A 467 -7.37 3.71 -7.23
N HIS A 468 -6.57 4.65 -7.74
CA HIS A 468 -6.32 4.83 -9.18
C HIS A 468 -5.08 4.09 -9.67
N ASP A 469 -4.04 3.97 -8.85
CA ASP A 469 -2.76 3.35 -9.18
C ASP A 469 -2.52 2.13 -8.28
N CYS A 470 -2.74 0.93 -8.82
CA CYS A 470 -2.73 -0.32 -8.05
C CYS A 470 -1.33 -0.76 -7.57
N ASP A 471 -0.29 -0.10 -8.07
CA ASP A 471 1.08 -0.27 -7.62
C ASP A 471 1.37 0.52 -6.33
N LEU A 472 0.43 1.37 -5.90
CA LEU A 472 0.55 2.17 -4.68
C LEU A 472 -0.41 1.63 -3.61
N THR A 473 0.02 1.71 -2.35
CA THR A 473 -0.83 1.37 -1.21
C THR A 473 -0.56 2.33 -0.07
N THR A 474 -1.60 2.61 0.73
CA THR A 474 -1.44 3.30 2.01
C THR A 474 -0.96 2.30 3.08
N ALA A 475 -0.12 2.74 4.01
CA ALA A 475 0.49 1.91 5.03
C ALA A 475 0.28 2.46 6.45
N GLY A 476 -0.22 1.60 7.33
CA GLY A 476 -0.46 1.89 8.74
C GLY A 476 -1.78 2.60 9.05
N ASP A 477 -1.96 2.92 10.33
CA ASP A 477 -3.15 3.62 10.83
C ASP A 477 -3.05 5.13 10.65
N LEU A 478 -4.22 5.78 10.53
CA LEU A 478 -4.34 7.23 10.47
C LEU A 478 -3.84 7.88 11.77
N PHE A 479 -2.84 8.73 11.66
CA PHE A 479 -2.32 9.55 12.77
C PHE A 479 -2.52 11.04 12.51
N GLY A 480 -2.24 11.92 13.47
CA GLY A 480 -2.37 13.37 13.26
C GLY A 480 -3.77 13.81 12.80
N ARG A 481 -4.82 13.26 13.42
CA ARG A 481 -6.21 13.51 13.02
C ARG A 481 -6.52 15.00 12.99
N SER A 482 -7.09 15.46 11.88
CA SER A 482 -7.43 16.85 11.62
C SER A 482 -8.71 16.93 10.78
N GLY A 483 -9.13 18.15 10.46
CA GLY A 483 -10.28 18.38 9.59
C GLY A 483 -9.94 19.41 8.52
N LEU A 484 -10.53 19.24 7.34
CA LEU A 484 -10.53 20.25 6.29
C LEU A 484 -11.69 21.21 6.52
N GLY A 485 -11.41 22.51 6.44
CA GLY A 485 -12.38 23.57 6.66
C GLY A 485 -12.26 24.68 5.62
N ILE A 486 -13.35 25.44 5.46
CA ILE A 486 -13.35 26.64 4.63
C ILE A 486 -12.80 27.79 5.48
N GLY A 487 -11.86 28.55 4.93
CA GLY A 487 -11.20 29.66 5.64
C GLY A 487 -11.86 31.01 5.33
N LEU A 488 -12.15 31.80 6.36
CA LEU A 488 -12.70 33.15 6.27
C LEU A 488 -11.88 34.14 7.09
N GLN A 489 -11.97 35.43 6.76
CA GLN A 489 -11.40 36.48 7.61
C GLN A 489 -12.05 36.44 9.00
N LYS A 490 -11.26 36.78 10.04
CA LYS A 490 -11.75 36.91 11.42
C LYS A 490 -12.98 37.80 11.49
N ASN A 491 -14.00 37.33 12.21
CA ASN A 491 -15.28 38.04 12.39
C ASN A 491 -16.02 38.34 11.09
N SER A 492 -15.82 37.54 10.03
CA SER A 492 -16.58 37.67 8.80
C SER A 492 -18.08 37.41 9.04
N PRO A 493 -18.99 38.23 8.47
CA PRO A 493 -20.43 38.00 8.60
C PRO A 493 -20.88 36.68 7.95
N TRP A 494 -20.08 36.12 7.04
CA TRP A 494 -20.38 34.89 6.31
C TRP A 494 -20.05 33.61 7.07
N THR A 495 -19.25 33.68 8.13
CA THR A 495 -18.72 32.48 8.81
C THR A 495 -19.85 31.59 9.34
N HIS A 496 -20.88 32.19 9.95
CA HIS A 496 -22.01 31.43 10.48
C HIS A 496 -22.85 30.79 9.37
N GLU A 497 -23.23 31.56 8.34
CA GLU A 497 -24.10 31.09 7.25
C GLU A 497 -23.43 29.97 6.45
N VAL A 498 -22.16 30.13 6.08
CA VAL A 498 -21.39 29.10 5.36
C VAL A 498 -21.21 27.86 6.23
N SER A 499 -20.95 28.03 7.53
CA SER A 499 -20.82 26.89 8.43
C SER A 499 -22.13 26.11 8.60
N MET A 500 -23.28 26.78 8.63
CA MET A 500 -24.59 26.11 8.67
C MET A 500 -24.89 25.39 7.35
N ALA A 501 -24.48 25.94 6.21
CA ALA A 501 -24.58 25.26 4.93
C ALA A 501 -23.74 23.97 4.90
N VAL A 502 -22.53 23.97 5.48
CA VAL A 502 -21.68 22.77 5.58
C VAL A 502 -22.32 21.69 6.46
N LEU A 503 -22.91 22.06 7.60
CA LEU A 503 -23.57 21.10 8.49
C LEU A 503 -24.79 20.44 7.82
N ASP A 504 -25.61 21.22 7.13
CA ASP A 504 -26.76 20.68 6.39
C ASP A 504 -26.34 19.75 5.24
N MET A 505 -25.19 20.00 4.59
CA MET A 505 -24.65 19.08 3.59
C MET A 505 -24.17 17.75 4.19
N HIS A 506 -23.75 17.74 5.47
CA HIS A 506 -23.52 16.49 6.20
C HIS A 506 -24.83 15.79 6.54
N GLU A 507 -25.82 16.52 7.06
CA GLU A 507 -27.13 15.95 7.45
C GLU A 507 -27.92 15.39 6.26
N SER A 508 -27.83 16.03 5.10
CA SER A 508 -28.48 15.57 3.86
C SER A 508 -27.74 14.42 3.16
N GLY A 509 -26.55 14.03 3.64
CA GLY A 509 -25.70 13.01 3.00
C GLY A 509 -25.00 13.47 1.72
N PHE A 510 -25.05 14.75 1.37
CA PHE A 510 -24.38 15.29 0.17
C PHE A 510 -22.86 15.14 0.25
N MET A 511 -22.25 15.31 1.42
CA MET A 511 -20.81 15.08 1.62
C MET A 511 -20.40 13.63 1.34
N GLU A 512 -21.21 12.66 1.76
CA GLU A 512 -20.96 11.25 1.48
C GLU A 512 -21.07 10.94 -0.03
N GLN A 513 -22.00 11.58 -0.73
CA GLN A 513 -22.11 11.45 -2.19
C GLN A 513 -20.87 12.00 -2.90
N LEU A 514 -20.32 13.13 -2.44
CA LEU A 514 -19.08 13.67 -2.98
C LEU A 514 -17.89 12.74 -2.71
N ASP A 515 -17.80 12.18 -1.50
CA ASP A 515 -16.75 11.22 -1.14
C ASP A 515 -16.77 9.97 -2.02
N ASN A 516 -17.94 9.37 -2.22
CA ASN A 516 -18.11 8.17 -3.03
C ASN A 516 -17.81 8.44 -4.51
N ARG A 517 -18.10 9.66 -4.98
CA ARG A 517 -17.89 10.06 -6.37
C ARG A 517 -16.42 10.39 -6.69
N TRP A 518 -15.74 11.08 -5.78
CA TRP A 518 -14.41 11.64 -6.04
C TRP A 518 -13.26 10.84 -5.42
N ILE A 519 -13.44 10.29 -4.21
CA ILE A 519 -12.35 9.66 -3.44
C ILE A 519 -12.48 8.14 -3.50
N ARG A 520 -13.65 7.59 -3.13
CA ARG A 520 -13.89 6.14 -3.08
C ARG A 520 -14.36 5.56 -4.42
N VAL A 521 -13.98 6.19 -5.54
CA VAL A 521 -14.36 5.81 -6.91
C VAL A 521 -14.40 4.30 -7.00
N ASP A 522 -15.58 3.75 -7.34
CA ASP A 522 -15.93 2.32 -7.30
C ASP A 522 -14.72 1.45 -7.63
N SER A 523 -14.00 1.01 -6.60
CA SER A 523 -12.71 0.33 -6.72
C SER A 523 -12.85 -1.03 -7.41
N ARG A 524 -14.08 -1.40 -7.80
CA ARG A 524 -14.38 -2.54 -8.66
C ARG A 524 -13.86 -2.39 -10.10
N SER A 525 -13.66 -1.17 -10.63
CA SER A 525 -13.25 -1.00 -12.03
C SER A 525 -11.76 -0.78 -12.25
N SER A 526 -11.06 -0.06 -11.35
CA SER A 526 -9.67 0.37 -11.59
C SER A 526 -8.62 -0.50 -10.91
N CYS A 527 -8.83 -0.85 -9.64
CA CYS A 527 -7.96 -1.74 -8.89
C CYS A 527 -8.84 -2.78 -8.21
N PRO A 528 -9.11 -3.92 -8.85
CA PRO A 528 -9.89 -4.97 -8.20
C PRO A 528 -9.22 -5.26 -6.87
N GLU A 529 -9.90 -4.95 -5.76
CA GLU A 529 -9.52 -5.47 -4.45
C GLU A 529 -9.44 -6.98 -4.66
N SER A 530 -8.22 -7.50 -4.82
CA SER A 530 -7.96 -8.92 -4.78
C SER A 530 -8.10 -9.33 -3.31
N ASN A 531 -9.31 -9.15 -2.77
CA ASN A 531 -9.75 -9.69 -1.52
C ASN A 531 -9.60 -11.20 -1.68
N SER A 532 -8.48 -11.71 -1.18
CA SER A 532 -8.34 -13.07 -0.70
C SER A 532 -8.70 -14.18 -1.68
N ALA A 533 -8.41 -14.05 -2.98
CA ALA A 533 -8.16 -15.26 -3.74
C ALA A 533 -6.83 -15.82 -3.19
N PRO A 534 -6.79 -17.01 -2.56
CA PRO A 534 -5.52 -17.62 -2.19
C PRO A 534 -4.65 -17.64 -3.44
N ALA A 535 -3.38 -17.26 -3.30
CA ALA A 535 -2.46 -17.07 -4.44
C ALA A 535 -2.63 -18.24 -5.41
N THR A 536 -3.29 -18.00 -6.54
CA THR A 536 -3.46 -19.03 -7.55
C THR A 536 -2.07 -19.37 -8.03
N LEU A 537 -1.69 -20.64 -7.94
CA LEU A 537 -0.38 -21.11 -8.40
C LEU A 537 -0.22 -20.77 -9.88
N GLY A 538 0.51 -19.69 -10.15
CA GLY A 538 0.81 -19.25 -11.50
C GLY A 538 1.85 -20.16 -12.17
N LEU A 539 1.96 -20.07 -13.50
CA LEU A 539 2.99 -20.75 -14.27
C LEU A 539 4.40 -20.41 -13.77
N THR A 540 4.60 -19.17 -13.33
CA THR A 540 5.88 -18.67 -12.76
C THR A 540 6.27 -19.39 -11.48
N ASN A 541 5.31 -19.72 -10.62
CA ASN A 541 5.57 -20.33 -9.31
C ASN A 541 5.95 -21.81 -9.44
N MET A 542 5.46 -22.47 -10.51
CA MET A 542 5.77 -23.86 -10.84
C MET A 542 6.84 -24.03 -11.93
N ALA A 543 7.40 -22.92 -12.45
CA ALA A 543 8.39 -22.95 -13.52
C ALA A 543 9.64 -23.78 -13.16
N GLY A 544 10.08 -23.74 -11.90
CA GLY A 544 11.20 -24.56 -11.42
C GLY A 544 10.96 -26.06 -11.56
N VAL A 545 9.72 -26.53 -11.35
CA VAL A 545 9.35 -27.96 -11.49
C VAL A 545 9.44 -28.39 -12.95
N PHE A 546 8.94 -27.57 -13.89
CA PHE A 546 9.04 -27.86 -15.32
C PHE A 546 10.49 -27.85 -15.82
N MET A 547 11.31 -26.92 -15.34
CA MET A 547 12.74 -26.86 -15.66
C MET A 547 13.49 -28.10 -15.15
N MET A 548 13.13 -28.61 -13.97
CA MET A 548 13.70 -29.86 -13.44
C MET A 548 13.38 -31.06 -14.33
N VAL A 549 12.15 -31.17 -14.83
CA VAL A 549 11.75 -32.24 -15.77
C VAL A 549 12.54 -32.14 -17.07
N ALA A 550 12.66 -30.94 -17.65
CA ALA A 550 13.45 -30.71 -18.86
C ALA A 550 14.92 -31.12 -18.66
N GLY A 551 15.53 -30.74 -17.53
CA GLY A 551 16.87 -31.18 -17.16
C GLY A 551 16.99 -32.71 -17.02
N GLY A 552 15.98 -33.36 -16.45
CA GLY A 552 15.90 -34.82 -16.34
C GLY A 552 15.88 -35.53 -17.70
N ILE A 553 15.16 -34.99 -18.69
CA ILE A 553 15.13 -35.53 -20.06
C ILE A 553 16.52 -35.42 -20.70
N VAL A 554 17.18 -34.26 -20.58
CA VAL A 554 18.54 -34.06 -21.11
C VAL A 554 19.54 -35.03 -20.46
N ALA A 555 19.48 -35.19 -19.14
CA ALA A 555 20.31 -36.14 -18.41
C ALA A 555 20.04 -37.58 -18.85
N GLY A 556 18.77 -37.96 -19.08
CA GLY A 556 18.39 -39.27 -19.60
C GLY A 556 18.97 -39.55 -20.99
N VAL A 557 18.91 -38.55 -21.89
CA VAL A 557 19.54 -38.65 -23.23
C VAL A 557 21.06 -38.82 -23.12
N LEU A 558 21.72 -38.12 -22.19
CA LEU A 558 23.16 -38.30 -21.97
C LEU A 558 23.48 -39.70 -21.39
N LEU A 559 22.67 -40.18 -20.44
CA LEU A 559 22.86 -41.50 -19.82
C LEU A 559 22.70 -42.63 -20.84
N ILE A 560 21.72 -42.56 -21.75
CA ILE A 560 21.57 -43.61 -22.78
C ILE A 560 22.79 -43.65 -23.72
N PHE A 561 23.38 -42.50 -24.07
CA PHE A 561 24.63 -42.49 -24.83
C PHE A 561 25.79 -43.12 -24.06
N ILE A 562 25.91 -42.83 -22.76
CA ILE A 562 26.91 -43.43 -21.88
C ILE A 562 26.71 -44.94 -21.76
N GLU A 563 25.47 -45.41 -21.60
CA GLU A 563 25.14 -46.83 -21.52
C GLU A 563 25.47 -47.57 -22.81
N ILE A 564 25.12 -47.00 -23.97
CA ILE A 564 25.46 -47.57 -25.28
C ILE A 564 26.99 -47.64 -25.43
N ALA A 565 27.71 -46.59 -25.06
CA ALA A 565 29.17 -46.58 -25.11
C ALA A 565 29.79 -47.62 -24.16
N TYR A 566 29.28 -47.70 -22.93
CA TYR A 566 29.72 -48.67 -21.91
C TYR A 566 29.47 -50.11 -22.37
N LYS A 567 28.26 -50.41 -22.85
CA LYS A 567 27.87 -51.74 -23.34
C LYS A 567 28.65 -52.12 -24.59
N ARG A 568 28.89 -51.18 -25.51
CA ARG A 568 29.71 -51.39 -26.70
C ARG A 568 31.16 -51.70 -26.32
N HIS A 569 31.73 -50.97 -25.36
CA HIS A 569 33.11 -51.18 -24.90
C HIS A 569 33.28 -52.50 -24.13
N ARG A 570 32.31 -52.87 -23.30
CA ARG A 570 32.26 -54.20 -22.65
C ARG A 570 32.11 -55.32 -23.68
N GLY A 571 31.19 -55.18 -24.64
CA GLY A 571 30.98 -56.17 -25.70
C GLY A 571 32.20 -56.36 -26.59
N LEU A 572 33.01 -55.32 -26.81
CA LEU A 572 34.30 -55.45 -27.49
C LEU A 572 35.31 -56.25 -26.65
N LYS A 573 35.43 -55.95 -25.35
CA LYS A 573 36.30 -56.71 -24.44
C LYS A 573 35.87 -58.18 -24.30
N GLU A 574 34.58 -58.46 -24.23
CA GLU A 574 34.06 -59.83 -24.16
C GLU A 574 34.37 -60.60 -25.46
N LYS A 575 34.21 -59.97 -26.63
CA LYS A 575 34.62 -60.56 -27.92
C LYS A 575 36.13 -60.82 -28.01
N GLU A 576 36.97 -59.93 -27.52
CA GLU A 576 38.42 -60.16 -27.44
C GLU A 576 38.77 -61.35 -26.53
N LEU A 577 38.06 -61.48 -25.41
CA LEU A 577 38.28 -62.55 -24.44
C LEU A 577 37.77 -63.91 -24.97
N GLU A 578 36.68 -63.92 -25.74
CA GLU A 578 36.18 -65.11 -26.45
C GLU A 578 37.12 -65.55 -27.59
N LEU A 579 37.66 -64.61 -28.37
CA LEU A 579 38.66 -64.91 -29.40
C LEU A 579 39.95 -65.51 -28.79
N ALA A 580 40.39 -65.00 -27.63
CA ALA A 580 41.52 -65.55 -26.89
C ALA A 580 41.25 -66.97 -26.35
N ARG A 581 40.04 -67.25 -25.83
CA ARG A 581 39.63 -68.60 -25.40
C ARG A 581 39.59 -69.58 -26.57
N ASN A 582 38.98 -69.20 -27.69
CA ASN A 582 38.91 -70.04 -28.88
C ASN A 582 40.29 -70.34 -29.50
N ALA A 583 41.25 -69.39 -29.42
CA ALA A 583 42.63 -69.61 -29.82
C ALA A 583 43.38 -70.58 -28.88
N ALA A 584 43.14 -70.48 -27.56
CA ALA A 584 43.71 -71.38 -26.57
C ALA A 584 43.20 -72.82 -26.71
N ASP A 585 41.92 -73.02 -27.02
CA ASP A 585 41.33 -74.33 -27.25
C ASP A 585 41.84 -74.99 -28.55
N ARG A 586 42.03 -74.21 -29.62
CA ARG A 586 42.70 -74.69 -30.84
C ARG A 586 44.16 -75.10 -30.59
N TRP A 587 44.88 -74.36 -29.75
CA TRP A 587 46.25 -74.71 -29.37
C TRP A 587 46.30 -76.00 -28.55
N ARG A 588 45.40 -76.19 -27.58
CA ARG A 588 45.25 -77.44 -26.81
C ARG A 588 44.96 -78.64 -27.71
N GLY A 589 44.02 -78.52 -28.66
CA GLY A 589 43.70 -79.59 -29.60
C GLY A 589 44.87 -79.97 -30.53
N ASN A 590 45.70 -79.00 -30.93
CA ASN A 590 46.89 -79.28 -31.75
C ASN A 590 48.02 -79.96 -30.95
N ILE A 591 48.13 -79.68 -29.64
CA ILE A 591 49.08 -80.38 -28.75
C ILE A 591 48.63 -81.83 -28.52
N GLU A 592 47.34 -82.08 -28.29
CA GLU A 592 46.81 -83.45 -28.16
C GLU A 592 47.00 -84.28 -29.44
N LYS A 593 46.79 -83.68 -30.62
CA LYS A 593 47.10 -84.32 -31.91
C LYS A 593 48.59 -84.65 -32.07
N ARG A 594 49.50 -83.77 -31.64
CA ARG A 594 50.95 -84.07 -31.66
C ARG A 594 51.35 -85.14 -30.65
N ARG A 595 50.66 -85.24 -29.51
CA ARG A 595 50.92 -86.25 -28.48
C ARG A 595 50.45 -87.64 -28.92
N THR A 596 49.29 -87.73 -29.55
CA THR A 596 48.73 -88.97 -30.14
C THR A 596 49.53 -89.45 -31.36
N LEU A 597 50.04 -88.53 -32.19
CA LEU A 597 50.94 -88.86 -33.32
C LEU A 597 52.29 -89.43 -32.84
N ARG A 598 52.85 -88.92 -31.74
CA ARG A 598 54.08 -89.48 -31.13
C ARG A 598 53.85 -90.88 -30.54
N GLN A 599 52.70 -91.12 -29.93
CA GLN A 599 52.34 -92.44 -29.39
C GLN A 599 52.11 -93.49 -30.49
N THR A 600 51.54 -93.10 -31.64
CA THR A 600 51.35 -94.00 -32.79
C THR A 600 52.66 -94.32 -33.51
N LEU A 601 53.57 -93.36 -33.66
CA LEU A 601 54.93 -93.58 -34.17
C LEU A 601 55.78 -94.50 -33.27
N GLN A 602 55.59 -94.47 -31.94
CA GLN A 602 56.25 -95.42 -31.02
C GLN A 602 55.71 -96.84 -31.19
N LYS A 603 54.39 -97.03 -31.31
CA LYS A 603 53.79 -98.37 -31.54
C LYS A 603 54.25 -99.00 -32.86
N GLN A 604 54.36 -98.23 -33.95
CA GLN A 604 54.89 -98.74 -35.22
C GLN A 604 56.38 -99.14 -35.14
N ARG A 605 57.15 -98.51 -34.25
CA ARG A 605 58.58 -98.84 -34.06
C ARG A 605 58.79 -100.12 -33.25
N GLU A 606 57.81 -100.54 -32.45
CA GLU A 606 57.84 -101.78 -31.68
C GLU A 606 57.38 -103.00 -32.49
N GLU A 607 56.49 -102.84 -33.48
CA GLU A 607 56.04 -103.95 -34.34
C GLU A 607 57.05 -104.41 -35.39
N LEU A 608 58.05 -103.58 -35.75
CA LEU A 608 59.08 -103.93 -36.74
C LEU A 608 60.21 -104.85 -36.21
N LYS A 609 60.13 -105.33 -34.96
CA LYS A 609 61.25 -106.02 -34.27
C LYS A 609 61.06 -107.50 -33.90
N LYS A 610 60.06 -108.23 -34.41
CA LYS A 610 59.89 -109.67 -34.12
C LYS A 610 59.75 -110.55 -35.38
N PRO A 611 60.58 -111.60 -35.57
CA PRO A 611 60.35 -112.63 -36.58
C PRO A 611 59.65 -113.89 -36.02
N ASN A 612 58.89 -114.57 -36.88
CA ASN A 612 57.96 -115.69 -36.65
C ASN A 612 58.60 -117.10 -36.74
N SER A 613 58.03 -118.08 -36.03
CA SER A 613 57.91 -119.50 -36.46
C SER A 613 56.73 -120.18 -35.72
N VAL A 614 55.63 -120.56 -36.38
CA VAL A 614 55.24 -121.83 -37.06
C VAL A 614 54.84 -123.01 -36.13
N SER A 615 53.51 -123.17 -36.00
CA SER A 615 52.60 -124.36 -35.98
C SER A 615 53.09 -125.78 -35.61
N LYS A 616 52.28 -126.51 -34.80
CA LYS A 616 51.75 -127.86 -35.12
C LYS A 616 50.62 -128.38 -34.20
N GLN A 617 49.58 -128.94 -34.82
CA GLN A 617 48.43 -129.75 -34.34
C GLN A 617 48.78 -131.28 -34.32
N PRO A 618 47.86 -132.26 -34.11
CA PRO A 618 46.88 -132.51 -33.01
C PRO A 618 46.79 -134.02 -32.61
N SER A 619 45.98 -134.41 -31.59
CA SER A 619 45.06 -135.59 -31.58
C SER A 619 44.38 -135.79 -30.20
N PRO A 620 43.21 -136.48 -30.11
CA PRO A 620 42.14 -136.12 -29.17
C PRO A 620 41.63 -137.21 -28.20
N SER A 621 40.63 -136.79 -27.39
CA SER A 621 39.63 -137.51 -26.57
C SER A 621 40.05 -137.87 -25.13
N SER A 622 39.24 -137.69 -24.07
CA SER A 622 37.98 -136.96 -23.80
C SER A 622 37.72 -137.06 -22.27
N MET A 623 37.16 -136.05 -21.60
CA MET A 623 36.07 -136.20 -20.60
C MET A 623 35.64 -134.87 -19.93
N HIS A 624 34.31 -134.70 -19.88
CA HIS A 624 33.46 -134.03 -18.89
C HIS A 624 33.28 -132.49 -18.77
N ALA A 625 32.00 -132.10 -18.99
CA ALA A 625 31.07 -131.35 -18.11
C ALA A 625 30.85 -129.81 -18.27
N THR A 626 29.58 -129.48 -18.62
CA THR A 626 28.66 -128.40 -18.14
C THR A 626 28.99 -126.91 -18.36
N THR A 627 28.36 -126.18 -19.32
CA THR A 627 27.02 -125.47 -19.36
C THR A 627 27.06 -124.00 -18.86
N PRO A 628 26.09 -123.12 -19.22
CA PRO A 628 25.66 -122.64 -20.54
C PRO A 628 25.61 -121.07 -20.60
N THR A 629 25.32 -120.46 -21.76
CA THR A 629 24.43 -119.27 -21.96
C THR A 629 24.56 -118.67 -23.37
N THR A 630 23.45 -118.18 -23.89
CA THR A 630 23.26 -117.55 -25.21
C THR A 630 22.40 -116.29 -25.10
N ASN A 631 22.66 -115.36 -26.04
CA ASN A 631 21.74 -114.38 -26.66
C ASN A 631 21.46 -113.06 -25.91
N ALA A 632 21.34 -111.87 -26.54
CA ALA A 632 21.20 -111.46 -27.95
C ALA A 632 21.42 -109.92 -28.18
N ASN A 633 21.38 -109.52 -29.48
CA ASN A 633 21.08 -108.21 -30.12
C ASN A 633 22.27 -107.31 -30.54
N SER A 634 22.35 -106.62 -31.70
CA SER A 634 21.73 -106.58 -33.06
C SER A 634 22.37 -105.36 -33.79
N LEU A 635 23.13 -105.49 -34.89
CA LEU A 635 22.83 -105.27 -36.35
C LEU A 635 22.17 -103.93 -36.83
N MET A 636 23.02 -102.97 -37.21
CA MET A 636 23.26 -102.25 -38.50
C MET A 636 22.20 -101.76 -39.55
N VAL A 637 22.50 -100.55 -40.11
CA VAL A 637 22.45 -100.05 -41.53
C VAL A 637 21.40 -98.99 -41.99
N ASN A 638 21.82 -98.21 -43.00
CA ASN A 638 21.51 -96.88 -43.56
C ASN A 638 20.26 -96.64 -44.46
N LEU A 639 19.99 -95.33 -44.66
CA LEU A 639 19.58 -94.52 -45.85
C LEU A 639 18.09 -94.33 -46.32
N GLU A 640 17.80 -93.04 -46.61
CA GLU A 640 16.94 -92.38 -47.64
C GLU A 640 15.38 -92.40 -47.68
N SER A 641 14.81 -91.17 -47.63
CA SER A 641 13.88 -90.51 -48.61
C SER A 641 12.40 -90.92 -48.86
N ASN A 642 11.51 -89.94 -48.59
CA ASN A 642 10.29 -89.46 -49.30
C ASN A 642 8.83 -89.96 -49.04
N ASN A 643 8.00 -88.97 -48.62
CA ASN A 643 6.62 -88.60 -49.01
C ASN A 643 5.40 -89.55 -48.85
N THR A 644 4.40 -89.15 -48.04
CA THR A 644 3.10 -88.51 -48.44
C THR A 644 2.08 -88.40 -47.26
N LYS A 645 1.21 -87.37 -47.32
CA LYS A 645 0.09 -86.96 -46.39
C LYS A 645 -1.15 -87.89 -46.49
N PRO A 646 -2.38 -87.62 -45.95
CA PRO A 646 -2.91 -86.60 -44.99
C PRO A 646 -3.88 -87.15 -43.90
N ILE A 647 -4.37 -86.27 -42.99
CA ILE A 647 -5.79 -85.98 -42.64
C ILE A 647 -5.86 -85.35 -41.23
N SER A 648 -6.61 -84.23 -41.14
CA SER A 648 -6.97 -83.50 -39.91
C SER A 648 -8.36 -83.95 -39.40
N PRO A 649 -8.83 -83.51 -38.22
CA PRO A 649 -9.71 -82.32 -38.22
C PRO A 649 -9.60 -81.37 -37.00
N PHE A 650 -9.88 -80.09 -37.30
CA PHE A 650 -10.68 -79.05 -36.58
C PHE A 650 -10.71 -79.01 -35.03
N TYR A 651 -10.50 -77.88 -34.35
CA TYR A 651 -11.18 -76.54 -34.37
C TYR A 651 -10.10 -75.43 -34.11
N ARG A 652 -9.91 -74.29 -34.80
CA ARG A 652 -10.72 -73.08 -35.16
C ARG A 652 -11.49 -72.48 -33.96
N ARG A 653 -11.37 -71.20 -33.58
CA ARG A 653 -11.24 -69.94 -34.35
C ARG A 653 -10.60 -68.77 -33.53
N PRO A 654 -10.30 -67.62 -34.19
CA PRO A 654 -9.33 -66.60 -33.80
C PRO A 654 -9.91 -65.20 -33.48
N SER A 655 -8.99 -64.31 -33.05
CA SER A 655 -8.82 -62.86 -33.36
C SER A 655 -9.94 -61.86 -33.08
N LEU A 656 -9.57 -60.65 -32.63
CA LEU A 656 -9.78 -59.41 -33.44
C LEU A 656 -9.17 -58.17 -32.78
N LEU A 657 -8.16 -57.62 -33.46
CA LEU A 657 -7.89 -56.18 -33.50
C LEU A 657 -8.32 -55.72 -34.91
N GLU A 658 -8.94 -54.55 -34.94
CA GLU A 658 -9.34 -53.69 -36.07
C GLU A 658 -10.76 -53.76 -36.68
N ALA A 659 -11.35 -52.55 -36.63
CA ALA A 659 -12.33 -51.90 -37.51
C ALA A 659 -13.84 -52.11 -37.25
N THR A 660 -14.46 -51.12 -36.58
CA THR A 660 -15.68 -50.37 -36.97
C THR A 660 -15.69 -49.08 -36.13
N THR A 661 -15.51 -47.87 -36.67
CA THR A 661 -16.52 -46.93 -37.23
C THR A 661 -17.88 -46.89 -36.53
N ASN A 662 -18.22 -45.67 -36.12
CA ASN A 662 -19.51 -45.13 -35.67
C ASN A 662 -19.85 -45.16 -34.17
N SER A 663 -19.84 -43.95 -33.62
CA SER A 663 -20.86 -43.29 -32.79
C SER A 663 -21.44 -44.01 -31.56
N ASP A 664 -21.50 -43.22 -30.49
CA ASP A 664 -22.35 -43.32 -29.30
C ASP A 664 -21.77 -44.07 -28.11
N CYS A 665 -21.18 -43.27 -27.21
CA CYS A 665 -21.23 -43.46 -25.75
C CYS A 665 -20.91 -42.13 -25.04
N LEU A 666 -21.90 -41.25 -24.92
CA LEU A 666 -21.89 -40.15 -23.93
C LEU A 666 -22.61 -40.65 -22.65
N PRO A 667 -22.13 -40.31 -21.44
CA PRO A 667 -22.92 -40.49 -20.22
C PRO A 667 -24.10 -39.51 -20.19
N PRO A 668 -25.20 -39.82 -19.48
CA PRO A 668 -26.43 -39.05 -19.57
C PRO A 668 -26.28 -37.64 -18.99
N PRO A 669 -27.02 -36.63 -19.51
CA PRO A 669 -27.02 -35.29 -18.94
C PRO A 669 -27.78 -35.26 -17.61
N LEU A 670 -27.31 -34.40 -16.70
CA LEU A 670 -28.00 -34.06 -15.46
C LEU A 670 -29.38 -33.44 -15.76
N PRO A 671 -30.42 -33.71 -14.94
CA PRO A 671 -31.75 -33.15 -15.16
C PRO A 671 -31.74 -31.62 -15.03
N MET A 672 -32.35 -30.95 -16.02
CA MET A 672 -32.64 -29.52 -15.98
C MET A 672 -33.59 -29.21 -14.82
N GLY A 673 -33.17 -28.34 -13.90
CA GLY A 673 -34.05 -27.81 -12.85
C GLY A 673 -33.49 -27.82 -11.42
N TYR A 674 -32.22 -28.15 -11.19
CA TYR A 674 -31.63 -28.09 -9.85
C TYR A 674 -30.94 -26.74 -9.60
N GLN A 675 -31.63 -25.82 -8.92
CA GLN A 675 -30.99 -24.65 -8.31
C GLN A 675 -30.34 -25.08 -6.98
N PRO A 676 -29.03 -24.85 -6.78
CA PRO A 676 -28.42 -25.06 -5.47
C PRO A 676 -29.01 -24.05 -4.47
N PRO A 677 -29.26 -24.43 -3.20
CA PRO A 677 -29.74 -23.49 -2.20
C PRO A 677 -28.70 -22.39 -1.99
N GLY A 678 -29.17 -21.13 -2.04
CA GLY A 678 -28.36 -19.96 -1.75
C GLY A 678 -27.69 -20.10 -0.39
N TYR A 679 -26.36 -20.09 -0.41
CA TYR A 679 -25.55 -20.09 0.79
C TYR A 679 -25.70 -18.74 1.49
N VAL A 680 -26.46 -18.71 2.59
CA VAL A 680 -26.47 -17.58 3.54
C VAL A 680 -25.19 -17.70 4.37
N PRO A 681 -24.25 -16.74 4.29
CA PRO A 681 -23.08 -16.79 5.16
C PRO A 681 -23.54 -16.67 6.61
N ALA A 682 -23.14 -17.65 7.42
CA ALA A 682 -23.31 -17.62 8.86
C ALA A 682 -22.72 -16.32 9.42
N ARG A 683 -23.60 -15.49 9.96
CA ARG A 683 -23.27 -14.30 10.73
C ARG A 683 -22.50 -14.79 11.97
N SER A 684 -21.19 -14.60 12.00
CA SER A 684 -20.40 -14.71 13.22
C SER A 684 -20.94 -13.69 14.21
N GLY A 685 -21.71 -14.18 15.19
CA GLY A 685 -22.19 -13.42 16.32
C GLY A 685 -21.02 -13.07 17.23
N ARG A 686 -20.44 -11.88 17.04
CA ARG A 686 -19.96 -11.06 18.16
C ARG A 686 -20.87 -9.84 18.25
N THR A 687 -21.97 -10.03 18.98
CA THR A 687 -22.68 -8.96 19.65
C THR A 687 -21.69 -8.26 20.58
N VAL A 688 -21.17 -7.11 20.16
CA VAL A 688 -20.67 -6.11 21.09
C VAL A 688 -21.90 -5.52 21.75
N THR A 689 -22.19 -5.97 22.96
CA THR A 689 -23.13 -5.32 23.87
C THR A 689 -22.65 -3.89 24.10
N TRP A 690 -23.40 -2.93 23.58
CA TRP A 690 -23.36 -1.57 24.08
C TRP A 690 -23.87 -1.59 25.51
N HIS A 691 -22.95 -1.63 26.48
CA HIS A 691 -23.28 -1.14 27.81
C HIS A 691 -23.45 0.37 27.71
N ASN A 692 -24.70 0.79 27.72
CA ASN A 692 -25.14 2.13 28.03
C ASN A 692 -25.05 2.31 29.55
N PRO A 693 -24.15 3.14 30.12
CA PRO A 693 -24.40 3.70 31.42
C PRO A 693 -25.28 4.94 31.20
N SER A 694 -26.56 4.75 31.43
CA SER A 694 -27.48 5.82 31.77
C SER A 694 -26.91 6.61 32.95
N HIS A 695 -26.28 7.76 32.68
CA HIS A 695 -26.10 8.78 33.70
C HIS A 695 -27.31 9.70 33.66
N ASN A 696 -28.18 9.49 34.65
CA ASN A 696 -29.24 10.41 35.03
C ASN A 696 -28.60 11.72 35.52
N PRO A 697 -29.16 12.90 35.20
CA PRO A 697 -28.63 14.19 35.62
C PRO A 697 -29.28 14.58 36.95
N ASP A 698 -28.56 14.42 38.06
CA ASP A 698 -28.89 15.08 39.32
C ASP A 698 -27.59 15.18 40.12
N HIS A 699 -26.97 16.36 40.09
CA HIS A 699 -26.41 17.08 41.24
C HIS A 699 -25.55 18.26 40.75
N LEU A 700 -26.09 19.45 40.97
CA LEU A 700 -25.35 20.70 41.17
C LEU A 700 -24.38 20.55 42.36
N VAL A 701 -23.15 21.04 42.21
CA VAL A 701 -22.52 22.18 42.93
C VAL A 701 -21.24 22.54 42.18
#